data_AF-A0A9P9CPF8-F1
#
_entry.id   AF-A0A9P9CPF8-F1
#
_cell.length_a   1.000
_cell.length_b   1.000
_cell.length_c   1.000
_cell.angle_alpha   90.00
_cell.angle_beta   90.00
_cell.angle_gamma   90.00
#
_symmetry.space_group_name_H-M   'P 1'
#
loop_
_entity.id
_entity.type
_entity.pdbx_description
1 polymer ?
#
loop_
_entity_poly.entity_id
_entity_poly.type
_entity_poly.pdbx_seq_one_letter_code
_entity_poly.pdbx_strand_id
1 'polypeptide(L)'
;MNTTTSHEVPSDAARIWAATEDNAVTSAVINETLLSIRDDLWVTTACVERILDGLALERELVDLGLKRSERLVAQAQEAVAALSATTEDVGDNDALEETVGAAPPRSPAEAFFTTHAAERQACSLRALLLQRHDLLDTYQELMNAHALVDTPANPEEDEDDDPWADTNDSGDEDDTTPTQLKLTLSQFLRNSLVDSTLELATMSAFKAISILTRRHHDSLWHHRFHLLERIPEHNHPSHYLHLLPRTDASGEHELVPEPAQPVRKIEWCERAEVVAALSDQSTSTPVQAQPALTAAELSEWYRLRALTIERRSGMVDVALAFVQYGVSQGVTGLDELGEELSLLERLVYDSPQPVAPIVAEDWTLERWRALEPLQVVKACLQYSTPADIAEAIRRLVLPYLYVLEARAERNGTPDSNLPLRILTEYLLDAPLPLLAAVFESSKPTLSTAQRIVKNDAHMARLALACLYGSDSLHEWSIMSRIFECLPAWEGAQGADEEDEADTTLTSLGAFVTPSPTRFKATAEELMLFFTPLPAFALSRALDVLDVHLDSGEILARWSVPAPLRWFLQSSDNEQEQRGYATRMAHRAGGGRLDELENEDDWQSLMDDMLKLATSGKGPLAGPFGRLEKTEVLKIFFHGLLSSARFDIAKALLKPSGAERPLEPSVTEELVLSVAQEFYDNAMSGNLHTGDMRLAYECLTVAPTTAKVRKERDFIEATSRICSFNVQSRSGHSITPIEIRLEKDRLSLIARVLASTDDAYKHSQVMIELANKLGVPGDARVYGMLADAALAAEDFSAAKVNSGKMIAAVETKEDAEVAWRTAFQLGRQAEWTDLVARLRLLAHAARLCPPEHTMDILATWRRVEAEHRDERRDKPKAARKERPKPGNPRDAVGTAITSLASRLPGVRIPASPATSDTAARVLAAGGQRAAATLSRVAGAFPFGGGHARSDNGEQRSRTPDVSSAAKHALSRGVGWLIGDD
;
A
#
# COMPACT_ATOMS: atom_id res chain seq x y z
N MET A 1 20.70 30.72 -81.99
CA MET A 1 21.75 31.13 -82.94
C MET A 1 21.48 32.56 -83.37
N ASN A 2 22.49 33.32 -83.76
CA ASN A 2 22.33 34.74 -84.15
C ASN A 2 21.69 34.87 -85.53
N THR A 3 20.57 35.60 -85.62
CA THR A 3 20.17 36.31 -86.84
C THR A 3 19.68 37.70 -86.46
N THR A 4 20.36 38.71 -87.01
CA THR A 4 20.14 40.13 -86.74
C THR A 4 18.94 40.67 -87.52
N THR A 5 17.93 41.17 -86.82
CA THR A 5 17.01 42.20 -87.32
C THR A 5 17.22 43.50 -86.53
N SER A 6 16.84 44.62 -87.13
CA SER A 6 17.24 45.98 -86.72
C SER A 6 16.73 46.40 -85.34
N HIS A 7 17.66 46.83 -84.48
CA HIS A 7 17.32 47.66 -83.31
C HIS A 7 16.71 48.99 -83.77
N GLU A 8 15.38 49.09 -83.78
CA GLU A 8 14.74 50.38 -83.53
C GLU A 8 15.00 50.77 -82.06
N VAL A 9 15.28 52.05 -81.83
CA VAL A 9 15.44 52.57 -80.47
C VAL A 9 14.09 52.48 -79.78
N PRO A 10 13.96 51.83 -78.61
CA PRO A 10 12.70 51.84 -77.87
C PRO A 10 12.31 53.30 -77.62
N SER A 11 11.08 53.65 -78.00
CA SER A 11 10.52 54.98 -77.78
C SER A 11 10.72 55.43 -76.33
N ASP A 12 10.75 56.73 -76.05
CA ASP A 12 10.92 57.20 -74.66
C ASP A 12 9.80 56.64 -73.75
N ALA A 13 8.60 56.42 -74.29
CA ALA A 13 7.51 55.70 -73.64
C ALA A 13 7.86 54.24 -73.26
N ALA A 14 8.53 53.49 -74.15
CA ALA A 14 8.98 52.13 -73.87
C ALA A 14 10.08 52.08 -72.80
N ARG A 15 10.95 53.09 -72.74
CA ARG A 15 11.95 53.24 -71.67
C ARG A 15 11.31 53.57 -70.32
N ILE A 16 10.31 54.47 -70.31
CA ILE A 16 9.53 54.81 -69.11
C ILE A 16 8.81 53.56 -68.59
N TRP A 17 8.16 52.78 -69.47
CA TRP A 17 7.52 51.52 -69.09
C TRP A 17 8.48 50.53 -68.42
N ALA A 18 9.67 50.33 -69.01
CA ALA A 18 10.68 49.41 -68.46
C ALA A 18 11.33 49.91 -67.15
N ALA A 19 11.37 51.23 -66.92
CA ALA A 19 11.95 51.83 -65.73
C ALA A 19 10.96 52.04 -64.57
N THR A 20 9.65 51.86 -64.80
CA THR A 20 8.62 51.99 -63.77
C THR A 20 8.57 50.71 -62.93
N GLU A 21 8.66 50.83 -61.60
CA GLU A 21 8.46 49.72 -60.67
C GLU A 21 7.00 49.24 -60.67
N ASP A 22 6.76 47.94 -60.50
CA ASP A 22 5.41 47.35 -60.65
C ASP A 22 4.36 47.96 -59.68
N ASN A 23 4.79 48.40 -58.49
CA ASN A 23 3.97 49.09 -57.49
C ASN A 23 3.58 50.54 -57.87
N ALA A 24 4.27 51.14 -58.86
CA ALA A 24 4.07 52.51 -59.33
C ALA A 24 3.28 52.57 -60.65
N VAL A 25 2.95 51.41 -61.23
CA VAL A 25 2.11 51.33 -62.43
C VAL A 25 0.66 51.68 -62.08
N THR A 26 0.08 52.57 -62.87
CA THR A 26 -1.33 52.99 -62.76
C THR A 26 -1.95 53.02 -64.15
N SER A 27 -3.28 53.10 -64.26
CA SER A 27 -3.98 53.28 -65.54
C SER A 27 -3.42 54.48 -66.33
N ALA A 28 -3.04 55.57 -65.66
CA ALA A 28 -2.39 56.70 -66.33
C ALA A 28 -1.06 56.30 -66.98
N VAL A 29 -0.19 55.56 -66.28
CA VAL A 29 1.07 55.05 -66.83
C VAL A 29 0.81 54.10 -68.02
N ILE A 30 -0.12 53.15 -67.90
CA ILE A 30 -0.48 52.21 -68.98
C ILE A 30 -0.92 52.99 -70.24
N ASN A 31 -1.80 53.99 -70.08
CA ASN A 31 -2.32 54.78 -71.18
C ASN A 31 -1.29 55.76 -71.78
N GLU A 32 -0.43 56.38 -70.96
CA GLU A 32 0.61 57.30 -71.44
C GLU A 32 1.78 56.58 -72.12
N THR A 33 2.17 55.38 -71.65
CA THR A 33 3.28 54.62 -72.25
C THR A 33 2.81 53.71 -73.37
N LEU A 34 1.96 52.71 -73.09
CA LEU A 34 1.71 51.58 -74.01
C LEU A 34 0.77 51.93 -75.17
N LEU A 35 -0.19 52.86 -75.01
CA LEU A 35 -1.02 53.30 -76.14
C LEU A 35 -0.23 54.12 -77.17
N SER A 36 0.82 54.83 -76.75
CA SER A 36 1.62 55.69 -77.64
C SER A 36 2.46 54.90 -78.65
N ILE A 37 2.68 53.61 -78.39
CA ILE A 37 3.56 52.72 -79.17
C ILE A 37 2.77 52.11 -80.34
N ARG A 38 3.43 52.04 -81.51
CA ARG A 38 2.84 51.55 -82.77
C ARG A 38 3.12 50.08 -83.07
N ASP A 39 4.14 49.50 -82.45
CA ASP A 39 4.46 48.08 -82.60
C ASP A 39 3.52 47.25 -81.72
N ASP A 40 2.51 46.66 -82.34
CA ASP A 40 1.50 45.85 -81.67
C ASP A 40 2.09 44.57 -81.05
N LEU A 41 3.17 44.01 -81.62
CA LEU A 41 3.85 42.82 -81.07
C LEU A 41 4.70 43.19 -79.85
N TRP A 42 5.41 44.32 -79.89
CA TRP A 42 6.14 44.84 -78.73
C TRP A 42 5.20 45.14 -77.57
N VAL A 43 4.08 45.82 -77.81
CA VAL A 43 3.10 46.13 -76.75
C VAL A 43 2.47 44.85 -76.20
N THR A 44 2.12 43.88 -77.06
CA THR A 44 1.61 42.57 -76.60
C THR A 44 2.63 41.84 -75.73
N THR A 45 3.92 41.88 -76.09
CA THR A 45 5.00 41.29 -75.28
C THR A 45 5.13 41.99 -73.92
N ALA A 46 5.14 43.32 -73.91
CA ALA A 46 5.22 44.14 -72.71
C ALA A 46 4.03 43.95 -71.74
N CYS A 47 2.83 43.65 -72.26
CA CYS A 47 1.66 43.25 -71.48
C CYS A 47 1.78 41.85 -70.87
N VAL A 48 2.53 40.93 -71.50
CA VAL A 48 2.75 39.56 -70.99
C VAL A 48 3.87 39.50 -69.96
N GLU A 49 4.95 40.25 -70.15
CA GLU A 49 6.14 40.18 -69.28
C GLU A 49 5.91 40.74 -67.87
N ARG A 50 5.03 41.75 -67.72
CA ARG A 50 4.68 42.33 -66.42
C ARG A 50 3.44 41.65 -65.82
N ILE A 51 3.39 41.60 -64.49
CA ILE A 51 2.27 41.09 -63.69
C ILE A 51 2.09 42.02 -62.49
N LEU A 52 0.89 42.57 -62.31
CA LEU A 52 0.52 43.52 -61.26
C LEU A 52 -0.41 42.86 -60.22
N ASP A 53 -0.28 43.22 -58.94
CA ASP A 53 -1.19 42.72 -57.88
C ASP A 53 -2.58 43.39 -57.91
N GLY A 54 -2.71 44.55 -58.55
CA GLY A 54 -3.98 45.25 -58.68
C GLY A 54 -4.87 44.63 -59.75
N LEU A 55 -5.87 43.84 -59.36
CA LEU A 55 -6.80 43.12 -60.25
C LEU A 55 -7.36 43.97 -61.41
N ALA A 56 -7.74 45.22 -61.15
CA ALA A 56 -8.25 46.13 -62.19
C ALA A 56 -7.16 46.59 -63.18
N LEU A 57 -5.94 46.80 -62.70
CA LEU A 57 -4.79 47.22 -63.52
C LEU A 57 -4.24 46.06 -64.35
N GLU A 58 -4.17 44.86 -63.78
CA GLU A 58 -3.76 43.65 -64.51
C GLU A 58 -4.80 43.29 -65.60
N ARG A 59 -6.11 43.45 -65.34
CA ARG A 59 -7.12 43.29 -66.40
C ARG A 59 -6.97 44.37 -67.49
N GLU A 60 -6.75 45.65 -67.14
CA GLU A 60 -6.49 46.70 -68.12
C GLU A 60 -5.25 46.39 -69.00
N LEU A 61 -4.20 45.83 -68.39
CA LEU A 61 -2.97 45.42 -69.09
C LEU A 61 -3.22 44.22 -70.03
N VAL A 62 -3.97 43.21 -69.58
CA VAL A 62 -4.32 42.01 -70.37
C VAL A 62 -5.26 42.39 -71.53
N ASP A 63 -6.30 43.17 -71.28
CA ASP A 63 -7.25 43.64 -72.31
C ASP A 63 -6.54 44.46 -73.39
N LEU A 64 -5.55 45.28 -73.01
CA LEU A 64 -4.71 46.00 -73.96
C LEU A 64 -3.88 45.05 -74.84
N GLY A 65 -3.26 44.01 -74.26
CA GLY A 65 -2.52 43.00 -75.01
C GLY A 65 -3.41 42.16 -75.93
N LEU A 66 -4.62 41.80 -75.49
CA LEU A 66 -5.61 41.11 -76.31
C LEU A 66 -6.07 41.99 -77.49
N LYS A 67 -6.31 43.29 -77.26
CA LYS A 67 -6.66 44.23 -78.32
C LYS A 67 -5.53 44.46 -79.34
N ARG A 68 -4.27 44.44 -78.90
CA ARG A 68 -3.10 44.63 -79.76
C ARG A 68 -2.77 43.38 -80.59
N SER A 69 -2.91 42.19 -80.01
CA SER A 69 -2.67 40.92 -80.71
C SER A 69 -3.74 40.57 -81.75
N GLU A 70 -4.97 41.08 -81.62
CA GLU A 70 -6.14 40.74 -82.45
C GLU A 70 -5.85 40.74 -83.95
N ARG A 71 -5.20 41.80 -84.46
CA ARG A 71 -4.90 41.95 -85.89
C ARG A 71 -3.96 40.88 -86.42
N LEU A 72 -2.85 40.62 -85.72
CA LEU A 72 -1.83 39.65 -86.16
C LEU A 72 -2.38 38.22 -86.10
N VAL A 73 -3.21 37.91 -85.08
CA VAL A 73 -3.84 36.59 -84.95
C VAL A 73 -4.94 36.40 -85.99
N ALA A 74 -5.74 37.43 -86.32
CA ALA A 74 -6.71 37.34 -87.41
C ALA A 74 -6.03 37.10 -88.77
N GLN A 75 -4.91 37.79 -89.05
CA GLN A 75 -4.11 37.56 -90.25
C GLN A 75 -3.54 36.14 -90.31
N ALA A 76 -3.03 35.61 -89.20
CA ALA A 76 -2.57 34.22 -89.10
C ALA A 76 -3.72 33.22 -89.33
N GLN A 77 -4.90 33.47 -88.74
CA GLN A 77 -6.07 32.62 -88.89
C GLN A 77 -6.56 32.57 -90.34
N GLU A 78 -6.65 33.71 -91.03
CA GLU A 78 -7.04 33.78 -92.44
C GLU A 78 -6.01 33.09 -93.34
N ALA A 79 -4.71 33.29 -93.11
CA ALA A 79 -3.64 32.68 -93.88
C ALA A 79 -3.59 31.15 -93.71
N VAL A 80 -3.74 30.64 -92.48
CA VAL A 80 -3.81 29.20 -92.21
C VAL A 80 -5.08 28.58 -92.80
N ALA A 81 -6.23 29.27 -92.73
CA ALA A 81 -7.46 28.79 -93.36
C ALA A 81 -7.34 28.71 -94.89
N ALA A 82 -6.66 29.69 -95.52
CA ALA A 82 -6.37 29.66 -96.95
C ALA A 82 -5.42 28.50 -97.34
N LEU A 83 -4.38 28.25 -96.53
CA LEU A 83 -3.48 27.09 -96.71
C LEU A 83 -4.25 25.77 -96.63
N SER A 84 -5.10 25.58 -95.60
CA SER A 84 -5.96 24.40 -95.46
C SER A 84 -6.86 24.19 -96.68
N ALA A 85 -7.50 25.26 -97.17
CA ALA A 85 -8.35 25.18 -98.37
C ALA A 85 -7.56 24.79 -99.63
N THR A 86 -6.31 25.25 -99.78
CA THR A 86 -5.46 24.83 -100.91
C THR A 86 -4.97 23.39 -100.81
N THR A 87 -4.89 22.80 -99.61
CA THR A 87 -4.53 21.39 -99.43
C THR A 87 -5.69 20.41 -99.64
N GLU A 88 -6.94 20.86 -99.54
CA GLU A 88 -8.12 20.00 -99.79
C GLU A 88 -8.47 19.84 -101.28
N ASP A 89 -8.06 20.79 -102.14
CA ASP A 89 -8.39 20.80 -103.58
C ASP A 89 -7.35 20.05 -104.47
N VAL A 90 -6.27 19.52 -103.87
CA VAL A 90 -5.23 18.75 -104.58
C VAL A 90 -5.44 17.25 -104.39
N GLY A 91 -6.43 16.72 -105.10
CA GLY A 91 -6.57 15.29 -105.32
C GLY A 91 -5.63 14.79 -106.43
N ASP A 92 -4.69 13.91 -106.06
CA ASP A 92 -3.79 13.12 -106.91
C ASP A 92 -2.74 13.84 -107.82
N ASN A 93 -1.56 13.21 -107.88
CA ASN A 93 -0.39 13.42 -108.77
C ASN A 93 0.60 14.58 -108.52
N ASP A 94 1.66 14.24 -107.79
CA ASP A 94 3.04 14.09 -108.33
C ASP A 94 3.76 15.30 -108.98
N ALA A 95 4.71 15.92 -108.24
CA ALA A 95 6.14 15.98 -108.64
C ALA A 95 7.04 16.82 -107.67
N LEU A 96 8.01 16.13 -107.08
CA LEU A 96 9.36 16.53 -106.61
C LEU A 96 9.83 18.01 -106.73
N GLU A 97 10.42 18.55 -105.65
CA GLU A 97 11.88 18.82 -105.59
C GLU A 97 12.41 19.09 -104.15
N GLU A 98 13.72 18.97 -103.97
CA GLU A 98 14.40 18.86 -102.66
C GLU A 98 14.59 20.21 -101.93
N THR A 99 14.34 20.25 -100.61
CA THR A 99 15.10 21.10 -99.68
C THR A 99 15.47 20.33 -98.41
N VAL A 100 16.64 20.66 -97.86
CA VAL A 100 17.36 19.82 -96.88
C VAL A 100 16.99 20.19 -95.43
N GLY A 101 16.62 19.19 -94.64
CA GLY A 101 16.93 19.18 -93.19
C GLY A 101 15.77 19.33 -92.20
N ALA A 102 14.54 19.61 -92.63
CA ALA A 102 13.37 19.68 -91.75
C ALA A 102 12.38 18.54 -92.04
N ALA A 103 11.71 18.04 -91.00
CA ALA A 103 10.56 17.14 -91.18
C ALA A 103 9.41 17.92 -91.86
N PRO A 104 8.58 17.26 -92.70
CA PRO A 104 7.40 17.92 -93.27
C PRO A 104 6.45 18.37 -92.14
N PRO A 105 5.87 19.58 -92.22
CA PRO A 105 4.96 20.08 -91.20
C PRO A 105 3.72 19.19 -91.08
N ARG A 106 3.28 18.93 -89.84
CA ARG A 106 2.18 18.01 -89.52
C ARG A 106 0.81 18.66 -89.65
N SER A 107 0.75 20.00 -89.69
CA SER A 107 -0.49 20.76 -89.91
C SER A 107 -0.24 22.02 -90.76
N PRO A 108 -1.28 22.57 -91.42
CA PRO A 108 -1.18 23.86 -92.13
C PRO A 108 -0.75 25.03 -91.21
N ALA A 109 -1.08 24.96 -89.91
CA ALA A 109 -0.63 25.92 -88.92
C ALA A 109 0.88 25.81 -88.67
N GLU A 110 1.43 24.60 -88.53
CA GLU A 110 2.88 24.37 -88.38
C GLU A 110 3.63 24.88 -89.62
N ALA A 111 3.13 24.59 -90.82
CA ALA A 111 3.68 25.08 -92.07
C ALA A 111 3.78 26.62 -92.11
N PHE A 112 2.69 27.32 -91.74
CA PHE A 112 2.66 28.78 -91.69
C PHE A 112 3.64 29.35 -90.65
N PHE A 113 3.62 28.84 -89.42
CA PHE A 113 4.42 29.36 -88.31
C PHE A 113 5.93 29.13 -88.45
N THR A 114 6.40 28.19 -89.28
CA THR A 114 7.83 28.06 -89.59
C THR A 114 8.41 29.28 -90.33
N THR A 115 7.57 30.02 -91.07
CA THR A 115 7.99 31.17 -91.90
C THR A 115 7.51 32.52 -91.36
N HIS A 116 6.47 32.53 -90.53
CA HIS A 116 5.81 33.73 -90.01
C HIS A 116 6.02 33.87 -88.49
N ALA A 117 7.24 34.27 -88.11
CA ALA A 117 7.67 34.28 -86.70
C ALA A 117 6.96 35.33 -85.83
N ALA A 118 6.61 36.50 -86.40
CA ALA A 118 5.92 37.56 -85.66
C ALA A 118 4.47 37.17 -85.34
N GLU A 119 3.79 36.55 -86.30
CA GLU A 119 2.45 35.98 -86.18
C GLU A 119 2.45 34.78 -85.23
N ARG A 120 3.47 33.89 -85.31
CA ARG A 120 3.67 32.80 -84.35
C ARG A 120 3.80 33.33 -82.92
N GLN A 121 4.64 34.34 -82.72
CA GLN A 121 4.85 34.96 -81.41
C GLN A 121 3.57 35.65 -80.92
N ALA A 122 2.86 36.39 -81.78
CA ALA A 122 1.58 37.03 -81.45
C ALA A 122 0.50 36.00 -81.03
N CYS A 123 0.39 34.87 -81.73
CA CYS A 123 -0.52 33.78 -81.37
C CYS A 123 -0.16 33.14 -80.01
N SER A 124 1.12 32.91 -79.74
CA SER A 124 1.59 32.36 -78.46
C SER A 124 1.34 33.33 -77.30
N LEU A 125 1.67 34.62 -77.48
CA LEU A 125 1.42 35.65 -76.47
C LEU A 125 -0.08 35.87 -76.25
N ARG A 126 -0.92 35.82 -77.31
CA ARG A 126 -2.37 35.89 -77.17
C ARG A 126 -2.93 34.71 -76.38
N ALA A 127 -2.47 33.49 -76.64
CA ALA A 127 -2.89 32.32 -75.87
C ALA A 127 -2.54 32.45 -74.38
N LEU A 128 -1.35 32.97 -74.05
CA LEU A 128 -0.95 33.27 -72.67
C LEU A 128 -1.81 34.38 -72.04
N LEU A 129 -2.18 35.43 -72.77
CA LEU A 129 -3.07 36.49 -72.29
C LEU A 129 -4.51 35.99 -72.07
N LEU A 130 -5.02 35.12 -72.94
CA LEU A 130 -6.33 34.49 -72.79
C LEU A 130 -6.36 33.57 -71.57
N GLN A 131 -5.32 32.74 -71.38
CA GLN A 131 -5.15 31.94 -70.15
C GLN A 131 -5.07 32.83 -68.91
N ARG A 132 -4.33 33.94 -68.96
CA ARG A 132 -4.24 34.90 -67.85
C ARG A 132 -5.59 35.58 -67.57
N HIS A 133 -6.37 35.89 -68.59
CA HIS A 133 -7.72 36.42 -68.42
C HIS A 133 -8.63 35.44 -67.68
N ASP A 134 -8.59 34.14 -68.02
CA ASP A 134 -9.37 33.11 -67.29
C ASP A 134 -8.93 32.96 -65.83
N LEU A 135 -7.63 33.12 -65.55
CA LEU A 135 -7.11 33.16 -64.19
C LEU A 135 -7.55 34.45 -63.46
N LEU A 136 -7.60 35.61 -64.12
CA LEU A 136 -8.14 36.86 -63.54
C LEU A 136 -9.63 36.73 -63.18
N ASP A 137 -10.44 36.11 -64.05
CA ASP A 137 -11.85 35.81 -63.76
C ASP A 137 -11.98 34.87 -62.55
N THR A 138 -11.09 33.88 -62.45
CA THR A 138 -11.02 32.94 -61.32
C THR A 138 -10.62 33.66 -60.02
N TYR A 139 -9.59 34.51 -60.06
CA TYR A 139 -9.12 35.27 -58.90
C TYR A 139 -10.15 36.31 -58.43
N GLN A 140 -10.87 36.95 -59.37
CA GLN A 140 -12.00 37.80 -59.03
C GLN A 140 -13.11 37.03 -58.30
N GLU A 141 -13.42 35.80 -58.71
CA GLU A 141 -14.36 34.95 -57.99
C GLU A 141 -13.85 34.57 -56.59
N LEU A 142 -12.57 34.23 -56.45
CA LEU A 142 -11.94 33.97 -55.15
C LEU A 142 -12.05 35.16 -54.19
N MET A 143 -11.80 36.38 -54.69
CA MET A 143 -11.94 37.61 -53.91
C MET A 143 -13.40 37.93 -53.56
N ASN A 144 -14.32 37.84 -54.52
CA ASN A 144 -15.75 38.04 -54.28
C ASN A 144 -16.30 37.03 -53.26
N ALA A 145 -15.81 35.79 -53.29
CA ALA A 145 -16.16 34.74 -52.35
C ALA A 145 -15.49 34.91 -50.97
N HIS A 146 -14.63 35.91 -50.77
CA HIS A 146 -13.81 36.10 -49.57
C HIS A 146 -12.97 34.87 -49.23
N ALA A 147 -12.53 34.12 -50.25
CA ALA A 147 -11.91 32.81 -50.09
C ALA A 147 -10.39 32.85 -49.79
N LEU A 148 -9.77 34.02 -49.97
CA LEU A 148 -8.33 34.27 -49.76
C LEU A 148 -8.05 35.15 -48.54
N VAL A 149 -9.06 35.40 -47.71
CA VAL A 149 -8.98 36.22 -46.49
C VAL A 149 -9.18 35.30 -45.30
N ASP A 150 -8.41 35.49 -44.22
CA ASP A 150 -8.77 34.93 -42.93
C ASP A 150 -9.96 35.69 -42.35
N THR A 151 -11.15 35.09 -42.47
CA THR A 151 -12.29 35.50 -41.66
C THR A 151 -11.95 35.20 -40.20
N PRO A 152 -11.94 36.19 -39.28
CA PRO A 152 -11.87 35.87 -37.86
C PRO A 152 -13.05 34.97 -37.51
N ALA A 153 -12.83 33.96 -36.66
CA ALA A 153 -13.89 33.10 -36.18
C ALA A 153 -14.92 33.97 -35.43
N ASN A 154 -16.12 34.13 -35.99
CA ASN A 154 -17.17 34.90 -35.36
C ASN A 154 -17.74 34.06 -34.20
N PRO A 155 -17.67 34.49 -32.92
CA PRO A 155 -18.03 33.63 -31.79
C PRO A 155 -19.55 33.36 -31.63
N GLU A 156 -20.40 33.93 -32.49
CA GLU A 156 -21.86 34.02 -32.27
C GLU A 156 -22.67 32.74 -32.58
N GLU A 157 -22.04 31.57 -32.74
CA GLU A 157 -22.77 30.28 -32.88
C GLU A 157 -22.41 29.23 -31.80
N ASP A 158 -21.44 29.50 -30.92
CA ASP A 158 -21.06 28.62 -29.79
C ASP A 158 -21.28 29.31 -28.42
N GLU A 159 -22.54 29.66 -28.09
CA GLU A 159 -22.93 30.04 -26.71
C GLU A 159 -23.03 28.77 -25.81
N ASP A 160 -21.90 28.26 -25.33
CA ASP A 160 -21.84 27.34 -24.18
C ASP A 160 -20.62 27.68 -23.29
N ASP A 161 -20.88 28.45 -22.23
CA ASP A 161 -20.03 28.80 -21.07
C ASP A 161 -18.51 28.48 -21.14
N ASP A 162 -17.66 29.51 -21.35
CA ASP A 162 -16.30 29.54 -20.80
C ASP A 162 -16.32 30.17 -19.38
N PRO A 163 -16.19 29.37 -18.30
CA PRO A 163 -16.23 29.88 -16.93
C PRO A 163 -14.96 30.63 -16.50
N TRP A 164 -13.96 30.83 -17.37
CA TRP A 164 -12.70 31.52 -17.06
C TRP A 164 -12.56 32.92 -17.69
N ALA A 165 -13.59 33.41 -18.38
CA ALA A 165 -13.62 34.77 -18.92
C ALA A 165 -13.73 35.83 -17.80
N ASP A 166 -12.58 36.23 -17.24
CA ASP A 166 -12.49 37.31 -16.25
C ASP A 166 -13.05 38.63 -16.82
N THR A 167 -14.08 39.16 -16.16
CA THR A 167 -14.82 40.35 -16.64
C THR A 167 -14.07 41.65 -16.34
N ASN A 168 -13.17 42.06 -17.24
CA ASN A 168 -12.71 43.44 -17.42
C ASN A 168 -11.94 43.60 -18.76
N ASP A 169 -12.59 44.10 -19.81
CA ASP A 169 -12.38 45.50 -20.23
C ASP A 169 -13.52 45.95 -21.17
N SER A 170 -13.75 47.25 -21.26
CA SER A 170 -14.69 47.87 -22.19
C SER A 170 -13.93 48.95 -22.98
N GLY A 171 -13.51 48.65 -24.20
CA GLY A 171 -12.67 49.54 -25.00
C GLY A 171 -12.76 49.31 -26.51
N ASP A 172 -13.34 50.30 -27.18
CA ASP A 172 -13.04 50.81 -28.53
C ASP A 172 -12.99 49.83 -29.73
N GLU A 173 -14.08 49.84 -30.51
CA GLU A 173 -14.12 49.42 -31.92
C GLU A 173 -13.37 50.42 -32.83
N ASP A 174 -12.05 50.30 -32.99
CA ASP A 174 -11.36 50.72 -34.21
C ASP A 174 -9.90 50.18 -34.25
N ASP A 175 -9.66 49.02 -34.87
CA ASP A 175 -8.30 48.61 -35.23
C ASP A 175 -8.25 47.97 -36.62
N THR A 176 -8.00 48.83 -37.62
CA THR A 176 -7.86 48.45 -39.03
C THR A 176 -6.49 47.83 -39.30
N THR A 177 -6.26 46.64 -38.72
CA THR A 177 -5.15 45.78 -39.14
C THR A 177 -5.36 45.36 -40.61
N PRO A 178 -4.35 45.53 -41.50
CA PRO A 178 -4.51 45.20 -42.91
C PRO A 178 -4.68 43.69 -43.06
N THR A 179 -5.85 43.26 -43.55
CA THR A 179 -6.21 41.85 -43.66
C THR A 179 -5.27 41.14 -44.63
N GLN A 180 -4.39 40.29 -44.11
CA GLN A 180 -3.36 39.63 -44.90
C GLN A 180 -4.00 38.59 -45.83
N LEU A 181 -3.77 38.71 -47.14
CA LEU A 181 -4.25 37.75 -48.13
C LEU A 181 -3.43 36.46 -48.07
N LYS A 182 -4.11 35.32 -48.16
CA LYS A 182 -3.49 33.99 -48.24
C LYS A 182 -2.68 33.79 -49.51
N LEU A 183 -3.11 34.39 -50.62
CA LEU A 183 -2.45 34.33 -51.91
C LEU A 183 -2.66 35.63 -52.69
N THR A 184 -1.58 36.32 -53.03
CA THR A 184 -1.65 37.55 -53.86
C THR A 184 -1.89 37.22 -55.33
N LEU A 185 -2.37 38.20 -56.11
CA LEU A 185 -2.65 38.00 -57.53
C LEU A 185 -1.36 37.69 -58.31
N SER A 186 -0.24 38.37 -58.02
CA SER A 186 1.03 38.10 -58.67
C SER A 186 1.60 36.72 -58.34
N GLN A 187 1.38 36.19 -57.14
CA GLN A 187 1.70 34.79 -56.81
C GLN A 187 0.82 33.82 -57.61
N PHE A 188 -0.51 34.02 -57.60
CA PHE A 188 -1.45 33.15 -58.32
C PHE A 188 -1.20 33.08 -59.83
N LEU A 189 -0.77 34.19 -60.45
CA LEU A 189 -0.46 34.24 -61.88
C LEU A 189 0.96 33.76 -62.26
N ARG A 190 1.89 33.65 -61.29
CA ARG A 190 3.26 33.16 -61.50
C ARG A 190 3.42 31.68 -61.19
N ASN A 191 2.74 31.20 -60.15
CA ASN A 191 2.77 29.80 -59.72
C ASN A 191 1.99 28.93 -60.72
N SER A 192 2.27 27.62 -60.76
CA SER A 192 1.33 26.73 -61.43
C SER A 192 0.00 26.70 -60.66
N LEU A 193 -1.09 26.40 -61.37
CA LEU A 193 -2.40 26.23 -60.75
C LEU A 193 -2.38 25.11 -59.69
N VAL A 194 -1.64 24.02 -59.94
CA VAL A 194 -1.49 22.91 -59.00
C VAL A 194 -0.79 23.39 -57.74
N ASP A 195 0.38 24.05 -57.86
CA ASP A 195 1.14 24.53 -56.70
C ASP A 195 0.32 25.52 -55.86
N SER A 196 -0.36 26.47 -56.51
CA SER A 196 -1.25 27.43 -55.84
C SER A 196 -2.37 26.74 -55.06
N THR A 197 -2.94 25.66 -55.62
CA THR A 197 -4.01 24.90 -54.96
C THR A 197 -3.47 24.05 -53.80
N LEU A 198 -2.24 23.52 -53.90
CA LEU A 198 -1.56 22.79 -52.82
C LEU A 198 -1.16 23.73 -51.66
N GLU A 199 -0.69 24.94 -51.95
CA GLU A 199 -0.41 25.99 -50.95
C GLU A 199 -1.68 26.37 -50.19
N LEU A 200 -2.78 26.64 -50.91
CA LEU A 200 -4.10 26.90 -50.31
C LEU A 200 -4.64 25.71 -49.47
N ALA A 201 -4.29 24.47 -49.80
CA ALA A 201 -4.62 23.29 -48.98
C ALA A 201 -3.83 23.23 -47.67
N THR A 202 -2.54 23.58 -47.68
CA THR A 202 -1.76 23.69 -46.43
C THR A 202 -2.22 24.84 -45.52
N MET A 203 -2.90 25.84 -46.09
CA MET A 203 -3.50 27.00 -45.39
C MET A 203 -4.99 26.82 -45.07
N SER A 204 -5.53 25.60 -45.22
CA SER A 204 -6.94 25.24 -44.98
C SER A 204 -7.98 26.12 -45.70
N ALA A 205 -7.63 26.67 -46.86
CA ALA A 205 -8.50 27.58 -47.62
C ALA A 205 -9.55 26.82 -48.47
N PHE A 206 -10.37 25.97 -47.83
CA PHE A 206 -11.27 25.02 -48.50
C PHE A 206 -12.21 25.67 -49.53
N LYS A 207 -12.72 26.88 -49.23
CA LYS A 207 -13.56 27.66 -50.16
C LYS A 207 -12.82 28.08 -51.43
N ALA A 208 -11.52 28.38 -51.34
CA ALA A 208 -10.70 28.70 -52.50
C ALA A 208 -10.46 27.45 -53.34
N ILE A 209 -10.15 26.33 -52.67
CA ILE A 209 -9.92 25.04 -53.31
C ILE A 209 -11.16 24.58 -54.09
N SER A 210 -12.37 24.72 -53.55
CA SER A 210 -13.61 24.32 -54.25
C SER A 210 -13.94 25.19 -55.47
N ILE A 211 -13.56 26.47 -55.45
CA ILE A 211 -13.65 27.36 -56.63
C ILE A 211 -12.65 26.90 -57.69
N LEU A 212 -11.40 26.63 -57.30
CA LEU A 212 -10.33 26.19 -58.21
C LEU A 212 -10.63 24.83 -58.85
N THR A 213 -10.96 23.80 -58.05
CA THR A 213 -11.25 22.44 -58.56
C THR A 213 -12.49 22.39 -59.45
N ARG A 214 -13.48 23.27 -59.22
CA ARG A 214 -14.63 23.43 -60.12
C ARG A 214 -14.26 24.16 -61.41
N ARG A 215 -13.57 25.30 -61.33
CA ARG A 215 -13.22 26.12 -62.51
C ARG A 215 -12.22 25.46 -63.44
N HIS A 216 -11.27 24.72 -62.88
CA HIS A 216 -10.12 24.15 -63.59
C HIS A 216 -10.04 22.62 -63.41
N HIS A 217 -11.20 21.96 -63.46
CA HIS A 217 -11.37 20.52 -63.25
C HIS A 217 -10.32 19.68 -64.02
N ASP A 218 -10.21 19.91 -65.33
CA ASP A 218 -9.34 19.15 -66.24
C ASP A 218 -7.85 19.17 -65.84
N SER A 219 -7.40 20.24 -65.16
CA SER A 219 -6.02 20.38 -64.69
C SER A 219 -5.80 19.85 -63.27
N LEU A 220 -6.83 19.91 -62.41
CA LEU A 220 -6.70 19.58 -60.97
C LEU A 220 -7.18 18.17 -60.61
N TRP A 221 -8.05 17.55 -61.42
CA TRP A 221 -8.64 16.24 -61.13
C TRP A 221 -7.60 15.12 -60.92
N HIS A 222 -6.51 15.13 -61.69
CA HIS A 222 -5.41 14.16 -61.57
C HIS A 222 -4.57 14.34 -60.30
N HIS A 223 -4.73 15.45 -59.56
CA HIS A 223 -4.01 15.75 -58.33
C HIS A 223 -4.89 15.68 -57.08
N ARG A 224 -6.18 15.29 -57.20
CA ARG A 224 -7.18 15.32 -56.13
C ARG A 224 -6.75 14.64 -54.82
N PHE A 225 -6.15 13.46 -54.87
CA PHE A 225 -5.69 12.76 -53.66
C PHE A 225 -4.46 13.44 -53.04
N HIS A 226 -3.51 13.90 -53.86
CA HIS A 226 -2.36 14.64 -53.36
C HIS A 226 -2.76 15.98 -52.71
N LEU A 227 -3.78 16.63 -53.26
CA LEU A 227 -4.37 17.83 -52.69
C LEU A 227 -4.99 17.57 -51.30
N LEU A 228 -5.77 16.49 -51.16
CA LEU A 228 -6.35 16.08 -49.88
C LEU A 228 -5.30 15.64 -48.84
N GLU A 229 -4.18 15.06 -49.30
CA GLU A 229 -3.03 14.74 -48.44
C GLU A 229 -2.34 15.98 -47.84
N ARG A 230 -2.38 17.13 -48.52
CA ARG A 230 -1.81 18.40 -48.05
C ARG A 230 -2.64 19.13 -47.00
N ILE A 231 -3.91 18.77 -46.84
CA ILE A 231 -4.73 19.32 -45.75
C ILE A 231 -4.11 18.90 -44.41
N PRO A 232 -3.78 19.82 -43.50
CA PRO A 232 -3.18 19.46 -42.21
C PRO A 232 -4.11 18.59 -41.38
N GLU A 233 -3.56 17.55 -40.74
CA GLU A 233 -4.33 16.46 -40.12
C GLU A 233 -5.27 16.89 -38.97
N HIS A 234 -5.08 18.06 -38.38
CA HIS A 234 -5.94 18.60 -37.31
C HIS A 234 -7.26 19.23 -37.80
N ASN A 235 -7.46 19.39 -39.11
CA ASN A 235 -8.66 20.01 -39.64
C ASN A 235 -9.83 19.02 -39.60
N HIS A 236 -10.92 19.39 -38.93
CA HIS A 236 -12.09 18.53 -38.86
C HIS A 236 -12.72 18.35 -40.27
N PRO A 237 -13.13 17.14 -40.68
CA PRO A 237 -13.48 16.89 -42.08
C PRO A 237 -14.80 17.50 -42.52
N SER A 238 -15.65 17.97 -41.59
CA SER A 238 -16.85 18.75 -41.91
C SER A 238 -16.54 19.97 -42.77
N HIS A 239 -15.40 20.64 -42.51
CA HIS A 239 -15.00 21.88 -43.20
C HIS A 239 -14.65 21.66 -44.69
N TYR A 240 -14.26 20.44 -45.06
CA TYR A 240 -13.86 20.07 -46.41
C TYR A 240 -14.61 18.85 -46.97
N LEU A 241 -15.74 18.47 -46.37
CA LEU A 241 -16.59 17.34 -46.81
C LEU A 241 -16.97 17.41 -48.30
N HIS A 242 -17.13 18.62 -48.84
CA HIS A 242 -17.46 18.86 -50.24
C HIS A 242 -16.28 18.62 -51.22
N LEU A 243 -15.06 18.48 -50.72
CA LEU A 243 -13.86 18.09 -51.47
C LEU A 243 -13.58 16.58 -51.38
N LEU A 244 -14.27 15.86 -50.48
CA LEU A 244 -14.02 14.44 -50.26
C LEU A 244 -14.55 13.59 -51.42
N PRO A 245 -13.79 12.56 -51.85
CA PRO A 245 -14.24 11.62 -52.88
C PRO A 245 -15.46 10.82 -52.39
N ARG A 246 -16.37 10.53 -53.31
CA ARG A 246 -17.64 9.82 -53.05
C ARG A 246 -17.90 8.77 -54.12
N THR A 247 -18.71 7.77 -53.83
CA THR A 247 -19.06 6.75 -54.84
C THR A 247 -20.13 7.28 -55.79
N ASP A 248 -20.19 6.67 -56.99
CA ASP A 248 -21.23 6.93 -57.97
C ASP A 248 -22.57 6.28 -57.59
N ALA A 249 -23.60 6.47 -58.41
CA ALA A 249 -24.93 5.90 -58.15
C ALA A 249 -25.00 4.36 -58.23
N SER A 250 -23.93 3.68 -58.68
CA SER A 250 -23.81 2.23 -58.66
C SER A 250 -23.14 1.71 -57.40
N GLY A 251 -22.29 2.53 -56.75
CA GLY A 251 -21.48 2.15 -55.60
C GLY A 251 -20.17 1.44 -55.95
N GLU A 252 -19.90 1.19 -57.23
CA GLU A 252 -18.74 0.40 -57.70
C GLU A 252 -17.49 1.26 -57.99
N HIS A 253 -17.68 2.56 -58.26
CA HIS A 253 -16.61 3.48 -58.67
C HIS A 253 -16.71 4.83 -57.97
N GLU A 254 -15.59 5.55 -57.93
CA GLU A 254 -15.52 6.96 -57.55
C GLU A 254 -16.32 7.83 -58.54
N LEU A 255 -17.18 8.71 -58.00
CA LEU A 255 -17.92 9.68 -58.79
C LEU A 255 -16.98 10.76 -59.33
N VAL A 256 -16.80 10.77 -60.66
CA VAL A 256 -16.16 11.88 -61.37
C VAL A 256 -17.13 13.07 -61.42
N PRO A 257 -16.78 14.25 -60.87
CA PRO A 257 -17.57 15.47 -61.04
C PRO A 257 -17.72 15.84 -62.52
N GLU A 258 -18.88 16.37 -62.92
CA GLU A 258 -19.04 16.91 -64.26
C GLU A 258 -18.08 18.11 -64.47
N PRO A 259 -17.37 18.18 -65.60
CA PRO A 259 -16.51 19.32 -65.90
C PRO A 259 -17.36 20.60 -66.02
N ALA A 260 -16.87 21.70 -65.43
CA ALA A 260 -17.57 22.97 -65.55
C ALA A 260 -17.67 23.41 -67.02
N GLN A 261 -18.78 24.08 -67.36
CA GLN A 261 -18.93 24.65 -68.69
C GLN A 261 -17.80 25.67 -68.94
N PRO A 262 -17.15 25.65 -70.12
CA PRO A 262 -16.03 26.54 -70.40
C PRO A 262 -16.47 28.00 -70.30
N VAL A 263 -15.70 28.79 -69.55
CA VAL A 263 -16.03 30.18 -69.17
C VAL A 263 -16.25 31.07 -70.39
N ARG A 264 -15.51 30.79 -71.47
CA ARG A 264 -15.60 31.46 -72.77
C ARG A 264 -15.45 30.45 -73.90
N LYS A 265 -15.76 30.89 -75.11
CA LYS A 265 -15.53 30.13 -76.33
C LYS A 265 -14.02 30.11 -76.63
N ILE A 266 -13.47 28.91 -76.80
CA ILE A 266 -12.06 28.68 -77.21
C ILE A 266 -11.76 29.45 -78.50
N GLU A 267 -10.73 30.30 -78.48
CA GLU A 267 -10.29 31.04 -79.66
C GLU A 267 -9.46 30.18 -80.62
N TRP A 268 -9.24 30.66 -81.85
CA TRP A 268 -8.49 29.92 -82.85
C TRP A 268 -7.06 29.57 -82.41
N CYS A 269 -6.37 30.50 -81.73
CA CYS A 269 -4.99 30.30 -81.24
C CYS A 269 -4.85 29.25 -80.12
N GLU A 270 -5.97 28.81 -79.54
CA GLU A 270 -6.01 27.87 -78.40
C GLU A 270 -6.48 26.46 -78.80
N ARG A 271 -6.87 26.28 -80.06
CA ARG A 271 -7.21 24.95 -80.59
C ARG A 271 -5.98 24.05 -80.50
N ALA A 272 -6.18 22.78 -80.10
CA ALA A 272 -5.09 21.82 -79.91
C ALA A 272 -4.13 21.73 -81.12
N GLU A 273 -4.67 21.77 -82.35
CA GLU A 273 -3.90 21.80 -83.60
C GLU A 273 -2.96 23.02 -83.72
N VAL A 274 -3.39 24.17 -83.23
CA VAL A 274 -2.67 25.45 -83.28
C VAL A 274 -1.68 25.54 -82.12
N VAL A 275 -2.09 25.18 -80.89
CA VAL A 275 -1.20 25.11 -79.72
C VAL A 275 -0.05 24.12 -79.95
N ALA A 276 -0.32 22.96 -80.56
CA ALA A 276 0.71 22.00 -80.95
C ALA A 276 1.70 22.57 -81.99
N ALA A 277 1.23 23.43 -82.90
CA ALA A 277 2.08 24.12 -83.88
C ALA A 277 2.82 25.35 -83.30
N LEU A 278 2.36 25.90 -82.17
CA LEU A 278 3.04 26.98 -81.45
C LEU A 278 4.16 26.46 -80.55
N SER A 279 4.03 25.25 -79.97
CA SER A 279 5.06 24.64 -79.12
C SER A 279 6.31 24.19 -79.91
N ASP A 280 7.49 24.71 -79.57
CA ASP A 280 8.79 24.21 -80.07
C ASP A 280 9.21 22.86 -79.44
N GLN A 281 8.41 22.32 -78.51
CA GLN A 281 8.81 21.21 -77.64
C GLN A 281 7.94 19.97 -77.78
N SER A 282 8.57 18.84 -78.13
CA SER A 282 7.98 17.50 -78.16
C SER A 282 7.85 16.87 -76.75
N THR A 283 7.81 17.67 -75.69
CA THR A 283 7.96 17.26 -74.29
C THR A 283 6.67 17.31 -73.47
N SER A 284 5.50 17.49 -74.11
CA SER A 284 4.24 17.12 -73.49
C SER A 284 4.10 15.59 -73.52
N THR A 285 4.73 14.89 -72.57
CA THR A 285 4.22 13.57 -72.18
C THR A 285 2.76 13.76 -71.81
N PRO A 286 1.79 13.11 -72.48
CA PRO A 286 0.41 13.20 -72.04
C PRO A 286 0.36 12.67 -70.61
N VAL A 287 -0.07 13.51 -69.68
CA VAL A 287 -0.35 13.09 -68.30
C VAL A 287 -1.33 11.93 -68.44
N GLN A 288 -0.90 10.72 -68.07
CA GLN A 288 -1.79 9.57 -68.10
C GLN A 288 -2.93 9.88 -67.14
N ALA A 289 -4.12 10.09 -67.69
CA ALA A 289 -5.30 10.43 -66.91
C ALA A 289 -5.50 9.33 -65.87
N GLN A 290 -5.28 9.67 -64.60
CA GLN A 290 -5.59 8.75 -63.51
C GLN A 290 -7.09 8.49 -63.54
N PRO A 291 -7.54 7.23 -63.72
CA PRO A 291 -8.95 6.91 -63.78
C PRO A 291 -9.64 7.20 -62.44
N ALA A 292 -10.97 7.14 -62.45
CA ALA A 292 -11.75 6.99 -61.22
C ALA A 292 -11.31 5.71 -60.50
N LEU A 293 -11.12 5.77 -59.18
CA LEU A 293 -10.82 4.58 -58.39
C LEU A 293 -12.03 3.63 -58.36
N THR A 294 -11.75 2.33 -58.23
CA THR A 294 -12.77 1.37 -57.81
C THR A 294 -13.18 1.62 -56.36
N ALA A 295 -14.38 1.19 -55.95
CA ALA A 295 -14.84 1.33 -54.57
C ALA A 295 -13.89 0.70 -53.54
N ALA A 296 -13.22 -0.40 -53.90
CA ALA A 296 -12.21 -1.04 -53.05
C ALA A 296 -10.94 -0.20 -52.88
N GLU A 297 -10.40 0.36 -53.96
CA GLU A 297 -9.25 1.28 -53.92
C GLU A 297 -9.59 2.58 -53.17
N LEU A 298 -10.82 3.06 -53.32
CA LEU A 298 -11.30 4.25 -52.63
C LEU A 298 -11.47 4.01 -51.12
N SER A 299 -12.03 2.85 -50.73
CA SER A 299 -12.12 2.42 -49.33
C SER A 299 -10.73 2.27 -48.70
N GLU A 300 -9.77 1.66 -49.41
CA GLU A 300 -8.37 1.56 -48.98
C GLU A 300 -7.72 2.94 -48.82
N TRP A 301 -7.97 3.90 -49.72
CA TRP A 301 -7.48 5.28 -49.57
C TRP A 301 -8.04 5.95 -48.31
N TYR A 302 -9.36 5.86 -48.07
CA TYR A 302 -9.98 6.39 -46.85
C TYR A 302 -9.37 5.76 -45.59
N ARG A 303 -9.18 4.43 -45.60
CA ARG A 303 -8.56 3.67 -44.52
C ARG A 303 -7.13 4.14 -44.24
N LEU A 304 -6.30 4.26 -45.26
CA LEU A 304 -4.91 4.71 -45.13
C LEU A 304 -4.81 6.18 -44.67
N ARG A 305 -5.70 7.06 -45.13
CA ARG A 305 -5.72 8.46 -44.71
C ARG A 305 -6.16 8.61 -43.25
N ALA A 306 -7.20 7.89 -42.81
CA ALA A 306 -7.62 7.87 -41.41
C ALA A 306 -6.50 7.37 -40.47
N LEU A 307 -5.83 6.27 -40.85
CA LEU A 307 -4.66 5.75 -40.12
C LEU A 307 -3.48 6.73 -40.11
N THR A 308 -3.34 7.56 -41.14
CA THR A 308 -2.30 8.61 -41.20
C THR A 308 -2.64 9.79 -40.28
N ILE A 309 -3.91 10.19 -40.22
CA ILE A 309 -4.39 11.24 -39.29
C ILE A 309 -4.12 10.80 -37.85
N GLU A 310 -4.63 9.64 -37.45
CA GLU A 310 -4.47 9.08 -36.10
C GLU A 310 -2.98 8.98 -35.73
N ARG A 311 -2.16 8.29 -36.53
CA ARG A 311 -0.74 8.08 -36.24
C ARG A 311 0.10 9.36 -36.16
N ARG A 312 -0.24 10.41 -36.94
CA ARG A 312 0.58 11.65 -37.01
C ARG A 312 0.13 12.74 -36.04
N SER A 313 -1.15 12.75 -35.65
CA SER A 313 -1.72 13.81 -34.81
C SER A 313 -2.18 13.34 -33.43
N GLY A 314 -2.45 12.04 -33.25
CA GLY A 314 -3.13 11.51 -32.06
C GLY A 314 -4.63 11.80 -32.01
N MET A 315 -5.19 12.54 -32.96
CA MET A 315 -6.60 12.97 -32.96
C MET A 315 -7.51 11.85 -33.49
N VAL A 316 -7.93 10.97 -32.58
CA VAL A 316 -8.76 9.79 -32.88
C VAL A 316 -10.18 10.18 -33.35
N ASP A 317 -10.72 11.25 -32.78
CA ASP A 317 -11.99 11.90 -33.15
C ASP A 317 -11.97 12.39 -34.61
N VAL A 318 -10.92 13.08 -35.04
CA VAL A 318 -10.78 13.55 -36.43
C VAL A 318 -10.64 12.37 -37.40
N ALA A 319 -9.90 11.34 -37.01
CA ALA A 319 -9.80 10.10 -37.79
C ALA A 319 -11.15 9.35 -37.89
N LEU A 320 -11.90 9.28 -36.78
CA LEU A 320 -13.24 8.68 -36.74
C LEU A 320 -14.22 9.44 -37.62
N ALA A 321 -14.29 10.76 -37.47
CA ALA A 321 -15.13 11.63 -38.28
C ALA A 321 -14.81 11.46 -39.77
N PHE A 322 -13.52 11.39 -40.14
CA PHE A 322 -13.10 11.17 -41.53
C PHE A 322 -13.64 9.84 -42.10
N VAL A 323 -13.62 8.77 -41.31
CA VAL A 323 -14.19 7.47 -41.68
C VAL A 323 -15.72 7.53 -41.78
N GLN A 324 -16.40 8.14 -40.81
CA GLN A 324 -17.86 8.32 -40.82
C GLN A 324 -18.33 9.15 -42.02
N TYR A 325 -17.60 10.20 -42.38
CA TYR A 325 -17.88 10.98 -43.59
C TYR A 325 -17.64 10.16 -44.86
N GLY A 326 -16.61 9.32 -44.93
CA GLY A 326 -16.44 8.36 -46.03
C GLY A 326 -17.64 7.43 -46.22
N VAL A 327 -18.17 6.88 -45.12
CA VAL A 327 -19.42 6.09 -45.14
C VAL A 327 -20.61 6.92 -45.62
N SER A 328 -20.74 8.18 -45.17
CA SER A 328 -21.81 9.09 -45.62
C SER A 328 -21.74 9.42 -47.12
N GLN A 329 -20.53 9.34 -47.71
CA GLN A 329 -20.26 9.51 -49.13
C GLN A 329 -20.39 8.20 -49.94
N GLY A 330 -20.96 7.16 -49.33
CA GLY A 330 -21.26 5.88 -49.99
C GLY A 330 -20.08 4.91 -50.11
N VAL A 331 -18.98 5.14 -49.39
CA VAL A 331 -17.82 4.24 -49.36
C VAL A 331 -18.07 3.10 -48.38
N THR A 332 -17.99 1.86 -48.86
CA THR A 332 -18.25 0.64 -48.08
C THR A 332 -16.96 0.02 -47.52
N GLY A 333 -17.09 -0.89 -46.53
CA GLY A 333 -15.95 -1.61 -45.95
C GLY A 333 -15.15 -0.80 -44.92
N LEU A 334 -15.67 0.35 -44.50
CA LEU A 334 -15.09 1.23 -43.49
C LEU A 334 -15.60 0.94 -42.06
N ASP A 335 -16.64 0.12 -41.94
CA ASP A 335 -17.40 -0.11 -40.71
C ASP A 335 -16.54 -0.65 -39.55
N GLU A 336 -15.64 -1.60 -39.83
CA GLU A 336 -14.77 -2.18 -38.81
C GLU A 336 -13.75 -1.17 -38.28
N LEU A 337 -13.20 -0.31 -39.13
CA LEU A 337 -12.29 0.76 -38.69
C LEU A 337 -13.04 1.85 -37.90
N GLY A 338 -14.25 2.22 -38.32
CA GLY A 338 -15.09 3.16 -37.57
C GLY A 338 -15.48 2.63 -36.19
N GLU A 339 -15.80 1.34 -36.10
CA GLU A 339 -16.06 0.64 -34.83
C GLU A 339 -14.82 0.63 -33.92
N GLU A 340 -13.61 0.38 -34.45
CA GLU A 340 -12.38 0.46 -33.63
C GLU A 340 -12.03 1.89 -33.19
N LEU A 341 -12.14 2.87 -34.10
CA LEU A 341 -11.85 4.27 -33.78
C LEU A 341 -12.84 4.84 -32.76
N SER A 342 -14.14 4.49 -32.84
CA SER A 342 -15.14 4.90 -31.84
C SER A 342 -14.93 4.26 -30.47
N LEU A 343 -14.36 3.05 -30.39
CA LEU A 343 -14.00 2.46 -29.10
C LEU A 343 -12.72 3.09 -28.52
N LEU A 344 -11.75 3.42 -29.38
CA LEU A 344 -10.53 4.10 -28.98
C LEU A 344 -10.80 5.54 -28.55
N GLU A 345 -11.63 6.30 -29.27
CA GLU A 345 -12.09 7.65 -28.93
C GLU A 345 -12.60 7.70 -27.48
N ARG A 346 -13.45 6.75 -27.09
CA ARG A 346 -13.99 6.63 -25.72
C ARG A 346 -12.90 6.34 -24.69
N LEU A 347 -11.89 5.54 -25.02
CA LEU A 347 -10.76 5.35 -24.12
C LEU A 347 -9.92 6.63 -23.99
N VAL A 348 -9.70 7.38 -25.08
CA VAL A 348 -8.85 8.57 -25.06
C VAL A 348 -9.52 9.75 -24.37
N TYR A 349 -10.79 10.02 -24.67
CA TYR A 349 -11.48 11.25 -24.25
C TYR A 349 -12.52 11.05 -23.13
N ASP A 350 -13.23 9.91 -23.08
CA ASP A 350 -14.25 9.64 -22.03
C ASP A 350 -13.66 8.97 -20.77
N SER A 351 -12.40 8.50 -20.77
CA SER A 351 -11.82 7.78 -19.63
C SER A 351 -11.44 8.72 -18.47
N PRO A 352 -11.55 8.26 -17.20
CA PRO A 352 -11.13 9.05 -16.05
C PRO A 352 -9.64 9.45 -16.16
N GLN A 353 -9.36 10.74 -16.01
CA GLN A 353 -8.01 11.28 -16.12
C GLN A 353 -7.34 11.41 -14.74
N PRO A 354 -6.00 11.31 -14.65
CA PRO A 354 -5.27 11.50 -13.40
C PRO A 354 -5.41 12.94 -12.89
N VAL A 355 -5.63 13.10 -11.58
CA VAL A 355 -5.81 14.41 -10.92
C VAL A 355 -4.57 15.31 -11.01
N ALA A 356 -3.39 14.74 -11.24
CA ALA A 356 -2.15 15.46 -11.50
C ALA A 356 -1.75 15.29 -12.97
N PRO A 357 -1.15 16.31 -13.62
CA PRO A 357 -0.63 16.22 -14.98
C PRO A 357 0.63 15.35 -15.02
N ILE A 358 0.41 14.04 -14.97
CA ILE A 358 1.36 13.03 -15.44
C ILE A 358 1.39 13.18 -16.98
N VAL A 359 2.52 12.83 -17.61
CA VAL A 359 2.57 12.67 -19.06
C VAL A 359 1.52 11.60 -19.42
N ALA A 360 0.41 12.03 -20.02
CA ALA A 360 -0.64 11.11 -20.47
C ALA A 360 0.00 10.07 -21.39
N GLU A 361 -0.37 8.81 -21.22
CA GLU A 361 0.17 7.78 -22.10
C GLU A 361 -0.43 7.94 -23.49
N ASP A 362 0.41 8.14 -24.50
CA ASP A 362 -0.04 8.24 -25.89
C ASP A 362 -0.79 6.95 -26.30
N TRP A 363 -2.07 7.14 -26.62
CA TRP A 363 -2.94 6.08 -27.12
C TRP A 363 -2.92 6.10 -28.65
N THR A 364 -2.59 4.96 -29.24
CA THR A 364 -2.61 4.76 -30.69
C THR A 364 -3.39 3.52 -31.05
N LEU A 365 -3.91 3.47 -32.26
CA LEU A 365 -4.67 2.33 -32.79
C LEU A 365 -3.77 1.09 -32.94
N GLU A 366 -2.47 1.27 -33.19
CA GLU A 366 -1.48 0.20 -33.20
C GLU A 366 -1.30 -0.42 -31.80
N ARG A 367 -1.19 0.42 -30.76
CA ARG A 367 -1.17 -0.04 -29.36
C ARG A 367 -2.47 -0.73 -28.99
N TRP A 368 -3.61 -0.13 -29.30
CA TRP A 368 -4.95 -0.68 -29.02
C TRP A 368 -5.13 -2.09 -29.60
N ARG A 369 -4.75 -2.31 -30.85
CA ARG A 369 -4.81 -3.62 -31.51
C ARG A 369 -3.84 -4.66 -30.95
N ALA A 370 -2.80 -4.24 -30.24
CA ALA A 370 -1.84 -5.13 -29.58
C ALA A 370 -2.26 -5.54 -28.15
N LEU A 371 -3.29 -4.91 -27.58
CA LEU A 371 -3.77 -5.24 -26.24
C LEU A 371 -4.74 -6.42 -26.23
N GLU A 372 -4.64 -7.25 -25.20
CA GLU A 372 -5.66 -8.25 -24.90
C GLU A 372 -6.92 -7.60 -24.28
N PRO A 373 -8.11 -8.21 -24.40
CA PRO A 373 -9.35 -7.58 -23.91
C PRO A 373 -9.36 -7.16 -22.45
N LEU A 374 -8.74 -7.95 -21.55
CA LEU A 374 -8.60 -7.55 -20.14
C LEU A 374 -7.72 -6.31 -19.96
N GLN A 375 -6.67 -6.16 -20.78
CA GLN A 375 -5.77 -5.01 -20.73
C GLN A 375 -6.48 -3.73 -21.17
N VAL A 376 -7.37 -3.81 -22.16
CA VAL A 376 -8.25 -2.69 -22.55
C VAL A 376 -9.21 -2.33 -21.42
N VAL A 377 -9.84 -3.32 -20.76
CA VAL A 377 -10.69 -3.06 -19.59
C VAL A 377 -9.91 -2.41 -18.44
N LYS A 378 -8.68 -2.85 -18.17
CA LYS A 378 -7.79 -2.23 -17.19
C LYS A 378 -7.39 -0.80 -17.57
N ALA A 379 -7.17 -0.51 -18.86
CA ALA A 379 -6.90 0.84 -19.36
C ALA A 379 -8.10 1.77 -19.17
N CYS A 380 -9.30 1.35 -19.57
CA CYS A 380 -10.54 2.14 -19.41
C CYS A 380 -10.84 2.54 -17.97
N LEU A 381 -10.33 1.79 -16.98
CA LEU A 381 -10.62 1.95 -15.56
C LEU A 381 -9.38 2.33 -14.71
N GLN A 382 -8.24 2.64 -15.36
CA GLN A 382 -6.94 2.80 -14.69
C GLN A 382 -6.94 3.86 -13.57
N TYR A 383 -7.70 4.94 -13.75
CA TYR A 383 -7.81 6.04 -12.80
C TYR A 383 -9.20 6.15 -12.16
N SER A 384 -10.03 5.11 -12.30
CA SER A 384 -11.38 5.10 -11.71
C SER A 384 -11.35 5.15 -10.19
N THR A 385 -12.27 5.91 -9.61
CA THR A 385 -12.50 6.00 -8.17
C THR A 385 -13.75 5.21 -7.76
N PRO A 386 -13.96 4.93 -6.46
CA PRO A 386 -15.21 4.31 -6.00
C PRO A 386 -16.49 5.10 -6.33
N ALA A 387 -16.38 6.39 -6.69
CA ALA A 387 -17.54 7.20 -7.08
C ALA A 387 -17.92 7.01 -8.57
N ASP A 388 -16.93 6.87 -9.46
CA ASP A 388 -17.15 6.81 -10.92
C ASP A 388 -17.09 5.39 -11.51
N ILE A 389 -16.46 4.42 -10.84
CA ILE A 389 -16.19 3.07 -11.39
C ILE A 389 -17.42 2.38 -11.99
N ALA A 390 -18.59 2.53 -11.34
CA ALA A 390 -19.82 1.93 -11.80
C ALA A 390 -20.39 2.63 -13.07
N GLU A 391 -20.11 3.90 -13.27
CA GLU A 391 -20.45 4.64 -14.49
C GLU A 391 -19.42 4.38 -15.60
N ALA A 392 -18.13 4.38 -15.28
CA ALA A 392 -17.04 4.04 -16.20
C ALA A 392 -17.23 2.63 -16.79
N ILE A 393 -17.60 1.63 -15.98
CA ILE A 393 -17.93 0.28 -16.49
C ILE A 393 -19.12 0.31 -17.46
N ARG A 394 -20.18 1.06 -17.17
CA ARG A 394 -21.36 1.14 -18.04
C ARG A 394 -21.11 1.91 -19.34
N ARG A 395 -20.31 2.98 -19.29
CA ARG A 395 -20.01 3.85 -20.45
C ARG A 395 -18.88 3.33 -21.32
N LEU A 396 -17.84 2.72 -20.75
CA LEU A 396 -16.61 2.35 -21.47
C LEU A 396 -16.52 0.83 -21.68
N VAL A 397 -16.62 0.06 -20.60
CA VAL A 397 -16.32 -1.38 -20.61
C VAL A 397 -17.45 -2.21 -21.23
N LEU A 398 -18.71 -2.01 -20.83
CA LEU A 398 -19.81 -2.80 -21.38
C LEU A 398 -19.99 -2.62 -22.91
N PRO A 399 -19.94 -1.39 -23.48
CA PRO A 399 -20.00 -1.23 -24.94
C PRO A 399 -18.83 -1.92 -25.66
N TYR A 400 -17.61 -1.82 -25.14
CA TYR A 400 -16.45 -2.54 -25.67
C TYR A 400 -16.66 -4.06 -25.69
N LEU A 401 -17.12 -4.63 -24.56
CA LEU A 401 -17.34 -6.08 -24.46
C LEU A 401 -18.50 -6.57 -25.35
N TYR A 402 -19.56 -5.78 -25.51
CA TYR A 402 -20.66 -6.12 -26.43
C TYR A 402 -20.25 -6.02 -27.90
N VAL A 403 -19.34 -5.10 -28.27
CA VAL A 403 -18.74 -5.10 -29.61
C VAL A 403 -17.88 -6.34 -29.84
N LEU A 404 -17.08 -6.78 -28.85
CA LEU A 404 -16.32 -8.03 -28.97
C LEU A 404 -17.23 -9.27 -29.13
N GLU A 405 -18.32 -9.34 -28.38
CA GLU A 405 -19.35 -10.39 -28.51
C GLU A 405 -19.94 -10.38 -29.94
N ALA A 406 -20.40 -9.22 -30.42
CA ALA A 406 -20.96 -9.08 -31.77
C ALA A 406 -19.95 -9.36 -32.90
N ARG A 407 -18.66 -9.02 -32.72
CA ARG A 407 -17.57 -9.42 -33.63
C ARG A 407 -17.40 -10.93 -33.65
N ALA A 408 -17.40 -11.58 -32.50
CA ALA A 408 -17.26 -13.02 -32.38
C ALA A 408 -18.45 -13.76 -33.04
N GLU A 409 -19.68 -13.25 -32.91
CA GLU A 409 -20.85 -13.73 -33.64
C GLU A 409 -20.70 -13.56 -35.16
N ARG A 410 -20.34 -12.37 -35.65
CA ARG A 410 -20.10 -12.08 -37.08
C ARG A 410 -19.04 -13.00 -37.70
N ASN A 411 -17.98 -13.31 -36.94
CA ASN A 411 -16.88 -14.17 -37.37
C ASN A 411 -17.18 -15.69 -37.23
N GLY A 412 -18.38 -16.07 -36.78
CA GLY A 412 -18.81 -17.47 -36.69
C GLY A 412 -18.32 -18.21 -35.44
N THR A 413 -17.84 -17.50 -34.42
CA THR A 413 -17.37 -18.06 -33.13
C THR A 413 -18.10 -17.41 -31.95
N PRO A 414 -19.43 -17.59 -31.80
CA PRO A 414 -20.20 -16.93 -30.75
C PRO A 414 -19.78 -17.38 -29.34
N ASP A 415 -19.42 -16.41 -28.48
CA ASP A 415 -19.17 -16.60 -27.04
C ASP A 415 -20.00 -15.59 -26.24
N SER A 416 -21.25 -15.95 -25.93
CA SER A 416 -22.17 -15.11 -25.15
C SER A 416 -21.80 -14.97 -23.67
N ASN A 417 -20.71 -15.62 -23.24
CA ASN A 417 -20.19 -15.52 -21.89
C ASN A 417 -18.93 -14.61 -21.83
N LEU A 418 -18.45 -14.11 -22.98
CA LEU A 418 -17.28 -13.25 -23.11
C LEU A 418 -17.37 -11.99 -22.23
N PRO A 419 -18.48 -11.21 -22.23
CA PRO A 419 -18.57 -10.01 -21.39
C PRO A 419 -18.53 -10.33 -19.90
N LEU A 420 -19.21 -11.40 -19.47
CA LEU A 420 -19.22 -11.82 -18.07
C LEU A 420 -17.83 -12.31 -17.63
N ARG A 421 -17.16 -13.10 -18.47
CA ARG A 421 -15.83 -13.68 -18.20
C ARG A 421 -14.77 -12.60 -18.00
N ILE A 422 -14.61 -11.67 -18.96
CA ILE A 422 -13.58 -10.62 -18.88
C ILE A 422 -13.87 -9.64 -17.74
N LEU A 423 -15.14 -9.27 -17.52
CA LEU A 423 -15.50 -8.41 -16.39
C LEU A 423 -15.24 -9.10 -15.04
N THR A 424 -15.51 -10.41 -14.94
CA THR A 424 -15.20 -11.20 -13.74
C THR A 424 -13.69 -11.25 -13.48
N GLU A 425 -12.90 -11.49 -14.51
CA GLU A 425 -11.43 -11.51 -14.44
C GLU A 425 -10.84 -10.17 -13.97
N TYR A 426 -11.39 -9.04 -14.44
CA TYR A 426 -11.04 -7.71 -13.91
C TYR A 426 -11.42 -7.56 -12.42
N LEU A 427 -12.64 -7.94 -12.04
CA LEU A 427 -13.13 -7.75 -10.66
C LEU A 427 -12.39 -8.64 -9.65
N LEU A 428 -11.92 -9.82 -10.04
CA LEU A 428 -11.12 -10.70 -9.17
C LEU A 428 -9.75 -10.13 -8.79
N ASP A 429 -9.23 -9.17 -9.57
CA ASP A 429 -7.96 -8.46 -9.34
C ASP A 429 -8.17 -7.02 -8.83
N ALA A 430 -9.43 -6.57 -8.71
CA ALA A 430 -9.75 -5.20 -8.31
C ALA A 430 -9.63 -4.97 -6.79
N PRO A 431 -9.20 -3.77 -6.34
CA PRO A 431 -9.09 -3.45 -4.93
C PRO A 431 -10.47 -3.32 -4.26
N LEU A 432 -10.56 -3.68 -2.97
CA LEU A 432 -11.81 -3.73 -2.20
C LEU A 432 -12.67 -2.45 -2.29
N PRO A 433 -12.14 -1.20 -2.28
CA PRO A 433 -12.96 0.00 -2.43
C PRO A 433 -13.69 0.10 -3.78
N LEU A 434 -13.05 -0.34 -4.88
CA LEU A 434 -13.69 -0.36 -6.21
C LEU A 434 -14.71 -1.50 -6.30
N LEU A 435 -14.38 -2.66 -5.71
CA LEU A 435 -15.33 -3.78 -5.62
C LEU A 435 -16.61 -3.37 -4.88
N ALA A 436 -16.51 -2.73 -3.71
CA ALA A 436 -17.66 -2.29 -2.94
C ALA A 436 -18.62 -1.41 -3.76
N ALA A 437 -18.10 -0.45 -4.53
CA ALA A 437 -18.90 0.38 -5.42
C ALA A 437 -19.57 -0.42 -6.55
N VAL A 438 -18.88 -1.40 -7.14
CA VAL A 438 -19.46 -2.31 -8.14
C VAL A 438 -20.56 -3.19 -7.55
N PHE A 439 -20.37 -3.73 -6.35
CA PHE A 439 -21.39 -4.50 -5.62
C PHE A 439 -22.60 -3.63 -5.23
N GLU A 440 -22.38 -2.40 -4.75
CA GLU A 440 -23.45 -1.43 -4.46
C GLU A 440 -24.28 -1.10 -5.70
N SER A 441 -23.63 -0.96 -6.85
CA SER A 441 -24.29 -0.75 -8.15
C SER A 441 -24.91 -2.02 -8.77
N SER A 442 -24.76 -3.18 -8.12
CA SER A 442 -25.28 -4.49 -8.55
C SER A 442 -26.33 -5.08 -7.60
N LYS A 443 -26.74 -4.35 -6.55
CA LYS A 443 -27.68 -4.82 -5.52
C LYS A 443 -28.93 -5.51 -6.09
N PRO A 444 -29.39 -6.64 -5.52
CA PRO A 444 -30.62 -7.33 -5.91
C PRO A 444 -31.92 -6.51 -5.83
N THR A 445 -31.91 -5.37 -5.12
CA THR A 445 -33.03 -4.41 -5.08
C THR A 445 -33.11 -3.52 -6.32
N LEU A 446 -32.06 -3.46 -7.15
CA LEU A 446 -32.03 -2.70 -8.41
C LEU A 446 -32.62 -3.51 -9.56
N SER A 447 -33.14 -2.80 -10.58
CA SER A 447 -33.60 -3.45 -11.81
C SER A 447 -32.43 -4.06 -12.59
N THR A 448 -32.66 -5.18 -13.28
CA THR A 448 -31.62 -5.93 -14.01
C THR A 448 -30.87 -5.09 -15.06
N ALA A 449 -31.49 -4.03 -15.59
CA ALA A 449 -30.87 -3.10 -16.54
C ALA A 449 -29.88 -2.12 -15.88
N GLN A 450 -30.04 -1.83 -14.59
CA GLN A 450 -29.16 -0.93 -13.84
C GLN A 450 -27.95 -1.64 -13.24
N ARG A 451 -28.04 -2.96 -13.01
CA ARG A 451 -26.97 -3.77 -12.40
C ARG A 451 -25.80 -3.99 -13.35
N ILE A 452 -24.59 -3.94 -12.80
CA ILE A 452 -23.38 -4.38 -13.49
C ILE A 452 -23.30 -5.91 -13.49
N VAL A 453 -23.33 -6.52 -12.31
CA VAL A 453 -23.45 -7.98 -12.17
C VAL A 453 -24.93 -8.35 -12.12
N LYS A 454 -25.43 -8.96 -13.21
CA LYS A 454 -26.88 -9.22 -13.40
C LYS A 454 -27.40 -10.49 -12.71
N ASN A 455 -26.52 -11.47 -12.44
CA ASN A 455 -26.90 -12.77 -11.88
C ASN A 455 -26.51 -12.85 -10.39
N ASP A 456 -27.50 -12.99 -9.53
CA ASP A 456 -27.37 -13.04 -8.07
C ASP A 456 -26.41 -14.15 -7.59
N ALA A 457 -26.51 -15.35 -8.18
CA ALA A 457 -25.65 -16.47 -7.83
C ALA A 457 -24.20 -16.29 -8.36
N HIS A 458 -23.98 -15.50 -9.42
CA HIS A 458 -22.63 -15.10 -9.84
C HIS A 458 -22.05 -14.05 -8.90
N MET A 459 -22.86 -13.07 -8.50
CA MET A 459 -22.50 -12.01 -7.55
C MET A 459 -22.01 -12.58 -6.22
N ALA A 460 -22.73 -13.55 -5.64
CA ALA A 460 -22.30 -14.20 -4.40
C ALA A 460 -20.99 -14.97 -4.53
N ARG A 461 -20.79 -15.74 -5.62
CA ARG A 461 -19.52 -16.45 -5.90
C ARG A 461 -18.35 -15.49 -6.03
N LEU A 462 -18.54 -14.40 -6.78
CA LEU A 462 -17.52 -13.36 -6.97
C LEU A 462 -17.17 -12.70 -5.63
N ALA A 463 -18.15 -12.37 -4.80
CA ALA A 463 -17.92 -11.80 -3.48
C ALA A 463 -17.13 -12.75 -2.57
N LEU A 464 -17.55 -14.02 -2.47
CA LEU A 464 -16.84 -15.05 -1.72
C LEU A 464 -15.38 -15.21 -2.20
N ALA A 465 -15.16 -15.26 -3.51
CA ALA A 465 -13.84 -15.36 -4.12
C ALA A 465 -12.94 -14.14 -3.80
N CYS A 466 -13.44 -12.91 -3.97
CA CYS A 466 -12.68 -11.70 -3.68
C CYS A 466 -12.39 -11.53 -2.18
N LEU A 467 -13.39 -11.79 -1.31
CA LEU A 467 -13.27 -11.58 0.14
C LEU A 467 -12.32 -12.60 0.78
N TYR A 468 -12.44 -13.89 0.48
CA TYR A 468 -11.48 -14.89 0.97
C TYR A 468 -10.10 -14.78 0.30
N GLY A 469 -10.02 -14.25 -0.92
CA GLY A 469 -8.76 -13.96 -1.62
C GLY A 469 -7.99 -12.73 -1.12
N SER A 470 -8.68 -11.81 -0.44
CA SER A 470 -8.12 -10.53 0.03
C SER A 470 -7.09 -10.70 1.16
N ASP A 471 -6.00 -9.95 1.10
CA ASP A 471 -5.00 -9.87 2.18
C ASP A 471 -5.32 -8.79 3.23
N SER A 472 -6.44 -8.08 3.10
CA SER A 472 -6.78 -6.97 3.99
C SER A 472 -7.01 -7.43 5.44
N LEU A 473 -6.46 -6.67 6.38
CA LEU A 473 -6.56 -6.90 7.82
C LEU A 473 -7.38 -5.81 8.54
N HIS A 474 -7.78 -4.77 7.81
CA HIS A 474 -8.29 -3.51 8.40
C HIS A 474 -9.53 -2.95 7.68
N GLU A 475 -9.81 -3.32 6.43
CA GLU A 475 -10.94 -2.78 5.65
C GLU A 475 -12.28 -3.47 5.96
N TRP A 476 -12.53 -3.82 7.23
CA TRP A 476 -13.72 -4.56 7.67
C TRP A 476 -15.03 -3.89 7.25
N SER A 477 -15.13 -2.56 7.40
CA SER A 477 -16.31 -1.80 6.95
C SER A 477 -16.54 -1.85 5.43
N ILE A 478 -15.50 -2.05 4.62
CA ILE A 478 -15.63 -2.19 3.16
C ILE A 478 -16.07 -3.64 2.83
N MET A 479 -15.53 -4.62 3.53
CA MET A 479 -15.91 -6.03 3.37
C MET A 479 -17.36 -6.27 3.80
N SER A 480 -17.82 -5.68 4.91
CA SER A 480 -19.22 -5.71 5.33
C SER A 480 -20.14 -4.98 4.35
N ARG A 481 -19.74 -3.83 3.79
CA ARG A 481 -20.49 -3.17 2.70
C ARG A 481 -20.65 -4.05 1.46
N ILE A 482 -19.63 -4.83 1.09
CA ILE A 482 -19.74 -5.81 0.00
C ILE A 482 -20.78 -6.88 0.36
N PHE A 483 -20.74 -7.41 1.59
CA PHE A 483 -21.68 -8.41 2.10
C PHE A 483 -23.14 -7.91 2.14
N GLU A 484 -23.37 -6.68 2.61
CA GLU A 484 -24.69 -6.01 2.61
C GLU A 484 -25.32 -5.83 1.21
N CYS A 485 -24.55 -6.02 0.13
CA CYS A 485 -25.05 -5.96 -1.23
C CYS A 485 -25.54 -7.31 -1.77
N LEU A 486 -25.29 -8.42 -1.07
CA LEU A 486 -25.47 -9.77 -1.60
C LEU A 486 -26.94 -10.24 -1.53
N PRO A 487 -27.33 -11.17 -2.43
CA PRO A 487 -28.68 -11.75 -2.43
C PRO A 487 -28.96 -12.62 -1.21
N ALA A 488 -30.20 -12.56 -0.74
CA ALA A 488 -30.80 -13.55 0.16
C ALA A 488 -31.77 -14.44 -0.63
N TRP A 489 -31.71 -15.75 -0.40
CA TRP A 489 -32.61 -16.72 -1.04
C TRP A 489 -33.62 -17.25 -0.02
N GLU A 490 -34.90 -16.91 -0.20
CA GLU A 490 -35.97 -17.36 0.69
C GLU A 490 -36.46 -18.77 0.33
N GLY A 491 -36.17 -19.74 1.20
CA GLY A 491 -36.82 -21.06 1.25
C GLY A 491 -35.94 -22.25 0.89
N ALA A 492 -36.38 -23.43 1.34
CA ALA A 492 -35.75 -24.76 1.12
C ALA A 492 -34.37 -25.00 1.77
N GLN A 493 -34.33 -25.02 3.11
CA GLN A 493 -33.25 -25.71 3.85
C GLN A 493 -33.39 -27.23 3.68
N GLY A 494 -32.71 -27.79 2.66
CA GLY A 494 -32.47 -29.22 2.53
C GLY A 494 -31.15 -29.60 3.19
N ALA A 495 -31.14 -30.63 4.04
CA ALA A 495 -29.92 -31.05 4.75
C ALA A 495 -28.76 -31.40 3.79
N ASP A 496 -29.08 -32.01 2.64
CA ASP A 496 -28.10 -32.38 1.61
C ASP A 496 -27.38 -31.15 1.00
N GLU A 497 -28.06 -29.99 0.92
CA GLU A 497 -27.50 -28.75 0.34
C GLU A 497 -26.69 -27.94 1.37
N GLU A 498 -27.00 -28.06 2.68
CA GLU A 498 -26.15 -27.55 3.76
C GLU A 498 -24.81 -28.31 3.81
N ASP A 499 -24.85 -29.64 3.65
CA ASP A 499 -23.67 -30.50 3.61
C ASP A 499 -22.75 -30.20 2.41
N GLU A 500 -23.31 -29.82 1.24
CA GLU A 500 -22.52 -29.38 0.07
C GLU A 500 -21.70 -28.11 0.36
N ALA A 501 -22.35 -27.07 0.91
CA ALA A 501 -21.70 -25.82 1.25
C ALA A 501 -20.59 -26.03 2.30
N ASP A 502 -20.90 -26.73 3.39
CA ASP A 502 -19.95 -26.98 4.47
C ASP A 502 -18.77 -27.85 3.99
N THR A 503 -19.01 -28.80 3.08
CA THR A 503 -17.95 -29.62 2.44
C THR A 503 -17.04 -28.77 1.53
N THR A 504 -17.59 -27.86 0.74
CA THR A 504 -16.76 -26.97 -0.10
C THR A 504 -15.92 -26.02 0.73
N LEU A 505 -16.46 -25.41 1.79
CA LEU A 505 -15.70 -24.53 2.69
C LEU A 505 -14.59 -25.27 3.45
N THR A 506 -14.86 -26.50 3.90
CA THR A 506 -13.83 -27.37 4.54
C THR A 506 -12.71 -27.72 3.54
N SER A 507 -13.08 -28.09 2.32
CA SER A 507 -12.12 -28.36 1.22
C SER A 507 -11.33 -27.11 0.85
N LEU A 508 -11.97 -25.94 0.88
CA LEU A 508 -11.35 -24.66 0.61
C LEU A 508 -10.32 -24.31 1.69
N GLY A 509 -10.62 -24.54 2.98
CA GLY A 509 -9.68 -24.37 4.09
C GLY A 509 -8.37 -25.14 3.88
N ALA A 510 -8.47 -26.40 3.45
CA ALA A 510 -7.31 -27.21 3.08
C ALA A 510 -6.57 -26.66 1.83
N PHE A 511 -7.30 -26.16 0.83
CA PHE A 511 -6.73 -25.60 -0.41
C PHE A 511 -6.00 -24.26 -0.20
N VAL A 512 -6.52 -23.39 0.65
CA VAL A 512 -5.92 -22.08 0.96
C VAL A 512 -4.82 -22.14 2.02
N THR A 513 -4.62 -23.30 2.67
CA THR A 513 -3.51 -23.51 3.61
C THR A 513 -2.18 -23.54 2.85
N PRO A 514 -1.17 -22.73 3.22
CA PRO A 514 0.10 -22.68 2.51
C PRO A 514 0.81 -24.04 2.45
N SER A 515 1.32 -24.38 1.28
CA SER A 515 2.03 -25.64 1.02
C SER A 515 3.37 -25.36 0.33
N PRO A 516 4.34 -26.30 0.33
CA PRO A 516 5.63 -26.09 -0.31
C PRO A 516 5.55 -25.90 -1.84
N THR A 517 4.40 -26.15 -2.46
CA THR A 517 4.15 -25.93 -3.90
C THR A 517 3.20 -24.76 -4.19
N ARG A 518 2.42 -24.27 -3.22
CA ARG A 518 1.55 -23.08 -3.34
C ARG A 518 1.62 -22.23 -2.07
N PHE A 519 2.14 -21.01 -2.21
CA PHE A 519 2.22 -20.04 -1.11
C PHE A 519 0.90 -19.28 -0.85
N LYS A 520 0.08 -19.05 -1.88
CA LYS A 520 -1.19 -18.32 -1.82
C LYS A 520 -2.15 -18.85 -2.90
N ALA A 521 -3.45 -18.89 -2.59
CA ALA A 521 -4.52 -19.08 -3.57
C ALA A 521 -4.98 -17.73 -4.15
N THR A 522 -5.21 -17.64 -5.46
CA THR A 522 -5.73 -16.42 -6.11
C THR A 522 -7.26 -16.37 -6.02
N ALA A 523 -7.86 -15.17 -6.11
CA ALA A 523 -9.32 -15.04 -6.15
C ALA A 523 -9.92 -15.82 -7.34
N GLU A 524 -9.22 -15.89 -8.47
CA GLU A 524 -9.58 -16.72 -9.63
C GLU A 524 -9.65 -18.22 -9.28
N GLU A 525 -8.66 -18.77 -8.58
CA GLU A 525 -8.71 -20.15 -8.10
C GLU A 525 -9.91 -20.37 -7.16
N LEU A 526 -10.21 -19.42 -6.26
CA LEU A 526 -11.36 -19.49 -5.35
C LEU A 526 -12.70 -19.40 -6.11
N MET A 527 -12.78 -18.61 -7.18
CA MET A 527 -13.98 -18.50 -8.03
C MET A 527 -14.33 -19.86 -8.66
N LEU A 528 -13.33 -20.64 -9.07
CA LEU A 528 -13.54 -22.01 -9.58
C LEU A 528 -14.11 -22.96 -8.50
N PHE A 529 -13.73 -22.79 -7.23
CA PHE A 529 -14.30 -23.57 -6.11
C PHE A 529 -15.77 -23.24 -5.83
N PHE A 530 -16.17 -21.97 -5.94
CA PHE A 530 -17.57 -21.56 -5.71
C PHE A 530 -18.47 -21.73 -6.95
N THR A 531 -17.90 -21.86 -8.15
CA THR A 531 -18.63 -22.09 -9.41
C THR A 531 -19.66 -23.23 -9.35
N PRO A 532 -19.36 -24.46 -8.87
CA PRO A 532 -20.34 -25.55 -8.84
C PRO A 532 -21.51 -25.36 -7.85
N LEU A 533 -21.42 -24.47 -6.85
CA LEU A 533 -22.43 -24.38 -5.80
C LEU A 533 -23.80 -23.86 -6.30
N PRO A 534 -24.92 -24.53 -5.96
CA PRO A 534 -26.27 -24.00 -6.22
C PRO A 534 -26.58 -22.77 -5.33
N ALA A 535 -27.64 -22.04 -5.67
CA ALA A 535 -28.05 -20.82 -4.97
C ALA A 535 -28.28 -21.01 -3.45
N PHE A 536 -28.88 -22.13 -3.04
CA PHE A 536 -29.15 -22.42 -1.63
C PHE A 536 -27.86 -22.72 -0.84
N ALA A 537 -26.94 -23.51 -1.41
CA ALA A 537 -25.62 -23.73 -0.84
C ALA A 537 -24.77 -22.45 -0.78
N LEU A 538 -24.96 -21.52 -1.75
CA LEU A 538 -24.37 -20.19 -1.66
C LEU A 538 -24.95 -19.37 -0.50
N SER A 539 -26.25 -19.45 -0.22
CA SER A 539 -26.85 -18.82 0.98
C SER A 539 -26.15 -19.29 2.26
N ARG A 540 -25.93 -20.60 2.40
CA ARG A 540 -25.19 -21.18 3.53
C ARG A 540 -23.74 -20.68 3.60
N ALA A 541 -23.06 -20.54 2.46
CA ALA A 541 -21.71 -19.98 2.42
C ALA A 541 -21.67 -18.47 2.79
N LEU A 542 -22.75 -17.72 2.52
CA LEU A 542 -22.92 -16.34 2.97
C LEU A 542 -23.17 -16.25 4.48
N ASP A 543 -23.99 -17.14 5.06
CA ASP A 543 -24.19 -17.20 6.54
C ASP A 543 -22.85 -17.43 7.27
N VAL A 544 -21.98 -18.28 6.73
CA VAL A 544 -20.64 -18.53 7.28
C VAL A 544 -19.72 -17.32 7.08
N LEU A 545 -19.80 -16.64 5.94
CA LEU A 545 -19.05 -15.40 5.69
C LEU A 545 -19.45 -14.29 6.67
N ASP A 546 -20.73 -14.15 7.01
CA ASP A 546 -21.22 -13.20 8.02
C ASP A 546 -20.54 -13.45 9.38
N VAL A 547 -20.57 -14.69 9.86
CA VAL A 547 -19.89 -15.11 11.10
C VAL A 547 -18.37 -14.80 11.04
N HIS A 548 -17.72 -14.97 9.90
CA HIS A 548 -16.30 -14.66 9.72
C HIS A 548 -16.00 -13.15 9.69
N LEU A 549 -16.86 -12.33 9.09
CA LEU A 549 -16.73 -10.86 9.08
C LEU A 549 -16.90 -10.32 10.51
N ASP A 550 -17.98 -10.73 11.17
CA ASP A 550 -18.34 -10.36 12.54
C ASP A 550 -17.23 -10.77 13.54
N SER A 551 -16.66 -11.97 13.35
CA SER A 551 -15.52 -12.46 14.14
C SER A 551 -14.20 -11.74 13.83
N GLY A 552 -13.98 -11.35 12.58
CA GLY A 552 -12.80 -10.62 12.14
C GLY A 552 -12.75 -9.18 12.64
N GLU A 553 -13.89 -8.49 12.68
CA GLU A 553 -14.00 -7.17 13.30
C GLU A 553 -13.68 -7.24 14.81
N ILE A 554 -14.18 -8.26 15.52
CA ILE A 554 -13.82 -8.49 16.94
C ILE A 554 -12.31 -8.72 17.10
N LEU A 555 -11.70 -9.61 16.31
CA LEU A 555 -10.26 -9.85 16.36
C LEU A 555 -9.43 -8.59 16.04
N ALA A 556 -9.90 -7.75 15.11
CA ALA A 556 -9.26 -6.48 14.77
C ALA A 556 -9.39 -5.44 15.90
N ARG A 557 -10.57 -5.32 16.54
CA ARG A 557 -10.80 -4.47 17.73
C ARG A 557 -9.79 -4.77 18.84
N TRP A 558 -9.48 -6.05 19.05
CA TRP A 558 -8.51 -6.50 20.06
C TRP A 558 -7.06 -6.58 19.58
N SER A 559 -6.70 -5.88 18.50
CA SER A 559 -5.34 -5.81 17.94
C SER A 559 -4.71 -7.17 17.57
N VAL A 560 -5.55 -8.15 17.18
CA VAL A 560 -5.13 -9.45 16.61
C VAL A 560 -5.84 -9.75 15.28
N PRO A 561 -5.85 -8.81 14.30
CA PRO A 561 -6.58 -9.01 13.05
C PRO A 561 -6.06 -10.23 12.28
N ALA A 562 -6.99 -10.95 11.65
CA ALA A 562 -6.74 -12.11 10.81
C ALA A 562 -7.40 -11.89 9.43
N PRO A 563 -6.79 -12.32 8.31
CA PRO A 563 -7.42 -12.23 7.00
C PRO A 563 -8.57 -13.24 6.91
N LEU A 564 -9.61 -12.99 6.11
CA LEU A 564 -10.81 -13.86 6.05
C LEU A 564 -10.51 -15.34 5.73
N ARG A 565 -9.47 -15.65 4.95
CA ARG A 565 -9.04 -17.05 4.71
C ARG A 565 -8.56 -17.77 5.97
N TRP A 566 -8.09 -17.06 7.01
CA TRP A 566 -7.58 -17.70 8.22
C TRP A 566 -8.69 -18.48 8.92
N PHE A 567 -9.92 -17.97 8.94
CA PHE A 567 -11.08 -18.65 9.52
C PHE A 567 -11.33 -20.02 8.88
N LEU A 568 -11.19 -20.12 7.55
CA LEU A 568 -11.25 -21.38 6.82
C LEU A 568 -10.10 -22.32 7.21
N GLN A 569 -8.87 -21.81 7.31
CA GLN A 569 -7.67 -22.56 7.71
C GLN A 569 -7.72 -23.06 9.17
N SER A 570 -8.30 -22.27 10.08
CA SER A 570 -8.32 -22.55 11.52
C SER A 570 -9.49 -23.42 11.96
N SER A 571 -10.53 -23.58 11.13
CA SER A 571 -11.77 -24.34 11.41
C SER A 571 -11.54 -25.70 12.09
N ASP A 572 -10.57 -26.47 11.59
CA ASP A 572 -10.19 -27.80 12.11
C ASP A 572 -8.87 -27.81 12.91
N ASN A 573 -8.27 -26.65 13.19
CA ASN A 573 -6.96 -26.54 13.84
C ASN A 573 -7.04 -25.89 15.23
N GLU A 574 -7.33 -26.70 16.24
CA GLU A 574 -7.37 -26.31 17.66
C GLU A 574 -6.13 -25.55 18.14
N GLN A 575 -4.93 -25.85 17.61
CA GLN A 575 -3.69 -25.19 18.01
C GLN A 575 -3.61 -23.75 17.49
N GLU A 576 -4.04 -23.51 16.25
CA GLU A 576 -4.16 -22.16 15.68
C GLU A 576 -5.21 -21.33 16.44
N GLN A 577 -6.38 -21.92 16.72
CA GLN A 577 -7.44 -21.26 17.50
C GLN A 577 -6.93 -20.87 18.90
N ARG A 578 -6.30 -21.80 19.63
CA ARG A 578 -5.66 -21.56 20.93
C ARG A 578 -4.58 -20.47 20.84
N GLY A 579 -3.78 -20.48 19.76
CA GLY A 579 -2.73 -19.48 19.52
C GLY A 579 -3.27 -18.07 19.24
N TYR A 580 -4.41 -17.92 18.58
CA TYR A 580 -5.10 -16.64 18.41
C TYR A 580 -5.77 -16.18 19.72
N ALA A 581 -6.52 -17.06 20.41
CA ALA A 581 -7.13 -16.74 21.70
C ALA A 581 -6.09 -16.29 22.74
N THR A 582 -4.92 -16.95 22.77
CA THR A 582 -3.80 -16.57 23.64
C THR A 582 -3.24 -15.19 23.27
N ARG A 583 -3.01 -14.91 21.98
CA ARG A 583 -2.58 -13.57 21.54
C ARG A 583 -3.60 -12.48 21.89
N MET A 584 -4.89 -12.77 21.78
CA MET A 584 -5.99 -11.85 22.10
C MET A 584 -5.97 -11.47 23.59
N ALA A 585 -5.90 -12.47 24.47
CA ALA A 585 -5.82 -12.25 25.92
C ALA A 585 -4.55 -11.50 26.37
N HIS A 586 -3.39 -11.77 25.78
CA HIS A 586 -2.14 -11.11 26.17
C HIS A 586 -1.92 -9.73 25.55
N ARG A 587 -2.30 -9.48 24.29
CA ARG A 587 -2.10 -8.16 23.65
C ARG A 587 -2.97 -7.09 24.27
N ALA A 588 -4.23 -7.40 24.55
CA ALA A 588 -5.14 -6.49 25.24
C ALA A 588 -4.65 -6.10 26.65
N GLY A 589 -3.85 -6.96 27.30
CA GLY A 589 -3.25 -6.69 28.60
C GLY A 589 -1.87 -6.03 28.62
N GLY A 590 -1.25 -5.74 27.45
CA GLY A 590 0.18 -5.41 27.39
C GLY A 590 0.64 -4.46 26.29
N GLY A 591 -0.29 -3.81 25.57
CA GLY A 591 0.03 -2.83 24.52
C GLY A 591 0.17 -1.40 25.04
N ARG A 592 1.30 -0.72 24.77
CA ARG A 592 1.60 0.67 25.18
C ARG A 592 0.71 1.78 24.56
N LEU A 593 -0.42 1.42 23.94
CA LEU A 593 -1.30 2.34 23.21
C LEU A 593 -2.77 2.20 23.62
N ASP A 594 -3.23 0.99 23.93
CA ASP A 594 -4.56 0.68 24.45
C ASP A 594 -4.42 -0.27 25.66
N GLU A 595 -3.99 0.25 26.82
CA GLU A 595 -3.99 -0.54 28.06
C GLU A 595 -5.43 -0.63 28.59
N LEU A 596 -5.95 -1.85 28.78
CA LEU A 596 -7.25 -2.02 29.44
C LEU A 596 -7.16 -1.60 30.92
N GLU A 597 -7.87 -0.52 31.25
CA GLU A 597 -7.85 0.09 32.59
C GLU A 597 -9.00 -0.39 33.49
N ASN A 598 -10.20 -0.57 32.95
CA ASN A 598 -11.42 -0.75 33.75
C ASN A 598 -11.94 -2.20 33.73
N GLU A 599 -12.75 -2.54 34.73
CA GLU A 599 -13.41 -3.85 34.84
C GLU A 599 -14.33 -4.12 33.62
N ASP A 600 -15.03 -3.08 33.15
CA ASP A 600 -15.91 -3.15 31.97
C ASP A 600 -15.16 -3.50 30.68
N ASP A 601 -13.94 -2.96 30.49
CA ASP A 601 -13.13 -3.20 29.29
C ASP A 601 -12.67 -4.67 29.24
N TRP A 602 -12.25 -5.20 30.39
CA TRP A 602 -11.88 -6.61 30.55
C TRP A 602 -13.09 -7.54 30.47
N GLN A 603 -14.27 -7.11 30.93
CA GLN A 603 -15.51 -7.86 30.72
C GLN A 603 -15.88 -7.91 29.24
N SER A 604 -15.77 -6.82 28.48
CA SER A 604 -16.00 -6.81 27.04
C SER A 604 -15.06 -7.77 26.30
N LEU A 605 -13.78 -7.82 26.66
CA LEU A 605 -12.82 -8.79 26.11
C LEU A 605 -13.25 -10.23 26.41
N MET A 606 -13.70 -10.52 27.64
CA MET A 606 -14.18 -11.84 28.03
C MET A 606 -15.42 -12.25 27.23
N ASP A 607 -16.41 -11.37 27.14
CA ASP A 607 -17.67 -11.62 26.44
C ASP A 607 -17.43 -11.79 24.93
N ASP A 608 -16.49 -11.04 24.34
CA ASP A 608 -16.05 -11.24 22.96
C ASP A 608 -15.31 -12.57 22.74
N MET A 609 -14.34 -12.93 23.60
CA MET A 609 -13.69 -14.23 23.53
C MET A 609 -14.69 -15.38 23.65
N LEU A 610 -15.75 -15.20 24.45
CA LEU A 610 -16.86 -16.14 24.55
C LEU A 610 -17.77 -16.14 23.31
N LYS A 611 -18.05 -15.00 22.68
CA LYS A 611 -18.77 -14.93 21.39
C LYS A 611 -18.00 -15.66 20.29
N LEU A 612 -16.68 -15.47 20.22
CA LEU A 612 -15.80 -16.19 19.28
C LEU A 612 -15.73 -17.70 19.56
N ALA A 613 -16.02 -18.14 20.78
CA ALA A 613 -16.10 -19.55 21.19
C ALA A 613 -17.52 -20.15 21.10
N THR A 614 -18.45 -19.49 20.42
CA THR A 614 -19.83 -19.97 20.28
C THR A 614 -19.85 -21.32 19.56
N SER A 615 -20.43 -22.33 20.23
CA SER A 615 -20.49 -23.71 19.78
C SER A 615 -21.52 -23.91 18.66
N GLY A 616 -21.12 -23.58 17.42
CA GLY A 616 -21.87 -23.92 16.21
C GLY A 616 -21.63 -25.36 15.75
N LYS A 617 -22.33 -25.78 14.69
CA LYS A 617 -22.02 -27.01 13.94
C LYS A 617 -21.26 -26.64 12.67
N GLY A 618 -20.21 -27.40 12.35
CA GLY A 618 -19.45 -27.21 11.12
C GLY A 618 -18.83 -25.80 11.02
N PRO A 619 -18.74 -25.22 9.81
CA PRO A 619 -18.19 -23.89 9.57
C PRO A 619 -18.96 -22.72 10.21
N LEU A 620 -20.19 -22.93 10.72
CA LEU A 620 -20.91 -21.91 11.53
C LEU A 620 -20.43 -21.82 12.99
N ALA A 621 -19.48 -22.66 13.42
CA ALA A 621 -18.82 -22.45 14.70
C ALA A 621 -17.96 -21.18 14.66
N GLY A 622 -17.92 -20.42 15.75
CA GLY A 622 -17.01 -19.27 15.85
C GLY A 622 -15.53 -19.69 15.71
N PRO A 623 -14.59 -18.76 15.48
CA PRO A 623 -13.18 -19.10 15.26
C PRO A 623 -12.47 -19.78 16.44
N PHE A 624 -13.08 -19.78 17.64
CA PHE A 624 -12.59 -20.55 18.80
C PHE A 624 -13.52 -21.74 19.12
N GLY A 625 -14.41 -22.15 18.21
CA GLY A 625 -15.42 -23.18 18.42
C GLY A 625 -14.89 -24.60 18.63
N ARG A 626 -13.59 -24.85 18.43
CA ARG A 626 -12.92 -26.09 18.85
C ARG A 626 -12.46 -26.05 20.31
N LEU A 627 -12.36 -24.88 20.92
CA LEU A 627 -11.97 -24.71 22.32
C LEU A 627 -13.20 -24.80 23.23
N GLU A 628 -13.09 -25.52 24.34
CA GLU A 628 -14.15 -25.49 25.35
C GLU A 628 -14.27 -24.10 25.99
N LYS A 629 -15.49 -23.70 26.36
CA LYS A 629 -15.74 -22.46 27.11
C LYS A 629 -14.87 -22.35 28.38
N THR A 630 -14.64 -23.46 29.05
CA THR A 630 -13.76 -23.54 30.23
C THR A 630 -12.30 -23.23 29.91
N GLU A 631 -11.85 -23.57 28.71
CA GLU A 631 -10.49 -23.34 28.22
C GLU A 631 -10.29 -21.88 27.79
N VAL A 632 -11.24 -21.33 27.04
CA VAL A 632 -11.25 -19.92 26.63
C VAL A 632 -11.19 -19.00 27.85
N LEU A 633 -11.94 -19.34 28.91
CA LEU A 633 -11.88 -18.65 30.19
C LEU A 633 -10.52 -18.81 30.90
N LYS A 634 -9.89 -19.99 30.85
CA LYS A 634 -8.51 -20.16 31.38
C LYS A 634 -7.52 -19.25 30.65
N ILE A 635 -7.60 -19.17 29.31
CA ILE A 635 -6.73 -18.33 28.47
C ILE A 635 -6.95 -16.84 28.80
N PHE A 636 -8.21 -16.40 28.88
CA PHE A 636 -8.57 -15.03 29.29
C PHE A 636 -8.00 -14.68 30.67
N PHE A 637 -8.29 -15.50 31.70
CA PHE A 637 -7.82 -15.23 33.05
C PHE A 637 -6.29 -15.36 33.19
N HIS A 638 -5.63 -16.19 32.38
CA HIS A 638 -4.18 -16.26 32.30
C HIS A 638 -3.58 -14.93 31.79
N GLY A 639 -4.12 -14.37 30.70
CA GLY A 639 -3.71 -13.06 30.18
C GLY A 639 -3.97 -11.91 31.17
N LEU A 640 -5.16 -11.89 31.77
CA LEU A 640 -5.54 -10.89 32.79
C LEU A 640 -4.64 -10.94 34.03
N LEU A 641 -4.30 -12.14 34.54
CA LEU A 641 -3.37 -12.28 35.66
C LEU A 641 -1.93 -11.88 35.26
N SER A 642 -1.52 -12.20 34.03
CA SER A 642 -0.21 -11.82 33.48
C SER A 642 -0.04 -10.30 33.33
N SER A 643 -1.14 -9.56 33.10
CA SER A 643 -1.15 -8.09 33.10
C SER A 643 -1.08 -7.45 34.51
N ALA A 644 -0.95 -8.25 35.57
CA ALA A 644 -0.91 -7.83 36.98
C ALA A 644 -2.16 -7.07 37.48
N ARG A 645 -3.28 -7.10 36.74
CA ARG A 645 -4.58 -6.51 37.13
C ARG A 645 -5.34 -7.40 38.15
N PHE A 646 -4.68 -7.74 39.27
CA PHE A 646 -5.18 -8.74 40.24
C PHE A 646 -6.52 -8.40 40.90
N ASP A 647 -6.86 -7.13 41.03
CA ASP A 647 -8.13 -6.71 41.65
C ASP A 647 -9.32 -6.88 40.69
N ILE A 648 -9.14 -6.58 39.40
CA ILE A 648 -10.11 -6.90 38.34
C ILE A 648 -10.28 -8.43 38.24
N ALA A 649 -9.18 -9.18 38.27
CA ALA A 649 -9.24 -10.65 38.29
C ALA A 649 -10.05 -11.20 39.48
N LYS A 650 -9.95 -10.60 40.67
CA LYS A 650 -10.76 -11.00 41.84
C LYS A 650 -12.25 -10.71 41.63
N ALA A 651 -12.60 -9.57 41.03
CA ALA A 651 -13.98 -9.18 40.77
C ALA A 651 -14.61 -10.13 39.74
N LEU A 652 -13.99 -10.30 38.58
CA LEU A 652 -14.47 -11.17 37.50
C LEU A 652 -14.50 -12.67 37.87
N LEU A 653 -13.61 -13.17 38.73
CA LEU A 653 -13.66 -14.56 39.23
C LEU A 653 -14.74 -14.78 40.32
N LYS A 654 -15.22 -13.71 40.97
CA LYS A 654 -16.19 -13.77 42.07
C LYS A 654 -17.24 -12.65 41.91
N PRO A 655 -18.00 -12.64 40.80
CA PRO A 655 -19.00 -11.61 40.54
C PRO A 655 -20.06 -11.59 41.64
N SER A 656 -20.52 -10.40 42.02
CA SER A 656 -21.47 -10.23 43.13
C SER A 656 -22.88 -10.65 42.72
N GLY A 657 -23.21 -11.93 42.91
CA GLY A 657 -24.55 -12.49 42.69
C GLY A 657 -24.73 -13.31 41.42
N ALA A 658 -23.67 -13.53 40.63
CA ALA A 658 -23.67 -14.42 39.47
C ALA A 658 -22.92 -15.74 39.75
N GLU A 659 -23.04 -16.71 38.84
CA GLU A 659 -22.25 -17.94 38.89
C GLU A 659 -20.76 -17.64 38.64
N ARG A 660 -19.87 -18.47 39.19
CA ARG A 660 -18.42 -18.29 38.98
C ARG A 660 -18.03 -18.76 37.59
N PRO A 661 -17.25 -17.99 36.81
CA PRO A 661 -16.82 -18.42 35.48
C PRO A 661 -15.97 -19.71 35.49
N LEU A 662 -15.21 -19.93 36.56
CA LEU A 662 -14.32 -21.08 36.73
C LEU A 662 -14.53 -21.78 38.08
N GLU A 663 -14.27 -23.10 38.10
CA GLU A 663 -14.27 -23.89 39.33
C GLU A 663 -13.14 -23.41 40.29
N PRO A 664 -13.34 -23.45 41.63
CA PRO A 664 -12.29 -23.06 42.58
C PRO A 664 -10.97 -23.83 42.46
N SER A 665 -11.02 -25.10 42.02
CA SER A 665 -9.85 -25.95 41.76
C SER A 665 -9.03 -25.45 40.57
N VAL A 666 -9.69 -25.25 39.42
CA VAL A 666 -9.11 -24.66 38.21
C VAL A 666 -8.56 -23.26 38.47
N THR A 667 -9.27 -22.46 39.28
CA THR A 667 -8.83 -21.11 39.67
C THR A 667 -7.57 -21.15 40.55
N GLU A 668 -7.47 -22.11 41.48
CA GLU A 668 -6.27 -22.33 42.29
C GLU A 668 -5.06 -22.66 41.39
N GLU A 669 -5.23 -23.61 40.47
CA GLU A 669 -4.16 -24.08 39.58
C GLU A 669 -3.67 -22.99 38.62
N LEU A 670 -4.60 -22.20 38.06
CA LEU A 670 -4.27 -21.07 37.19
C LEU A 670 -3.49 -19.97 37.93
N VAL A 671 -3.94 -19.58 39.13
CA VAL A 671 -3.26 -18.56 39.95
C VAL A 671 -1.88 -19.03 40.41
N LEU A 672 -1.71 -20.33 40.67
CA LEU A 672 -0.40 -20.93 40.96
C LEU A 672 0.53 -20.88 39.75
N SER A 673 0.05 -21.21 38.54
CA SER A 673 0.86 -21.14 37.30
C SER A 673 1.40 -19.73 37.08
N VAL A 674 0.53 -18.72 37.07
CA VAL A 674 0.93 -17.34 36.79
C VAL A 674 1.82 -16.77 37.90
N ALA A 675 1.58 -17.14 39.17
CA ALA A 675 2.49 -16.78 40.27
C ALA A 675 3.87 -17.46 40.13
N GLN A 676 3.92 -18.68 39.60
CA GLN A 676 5.17 -19.37 39.31
C GLN A 676 5.92 -18.71 38.15
N GLU A 677 5.23 -18.30 37.09
CA GLU A 677 5.82 -17.57 35.95
C GLU A 677 6.38 -16.20 36.35
N PHE A 678 5.67 -15.40 37.15
CA PHE A 678 6.21 -14.15 37.71
C PHE A 678 7.46 -14.40 38.56
N TYR A 679 7.48 -15.46 39.38
CA TYR A 679 8.65 -15.82 40.18
C TYR A 679 9.84 -16.25 39.31
N ASP A 680 9.61 -17.08 38.28
CA ASP A 680 10.68 -17.64 37.44
C ASP A 680 11.34 -16.57 36.56
N ASN A 681 10.57 -15.55 36.16
CA ASN A 681 11.08 -14.38 35.45
C ASN A 681 11.76 -13.33 36.36
N ALA A 682 11.60 -13.43 37.69
CA ALA A 682 12.06 -12.38 38.60
C ALA A 682 13.59 -12.30 38.69
N MET A 683 14.15 -11.13 38.35
CA MET A 683 15.59 -10.88 38.43
C MET A 683 16.12 -10.70 39.87
N SER A 684 15.25 -10.46 40.86
CA SER A 684 15.61 -10.24 42.27
C SER A 684 14.63 -10.97 43.17
N GLY A 685 15.14 -11.62 44.21
CA GLY A 685 14.30 -12.31 45.21
C GLY A 685 13.53 -11.38 46.16
N ASN A 686 13.66 -10.06 46.08
CA ASN A 686 13.01 -9.14 47.01
C ASN A 686 11.48 -9.13 46.84
N LEU A 687 10.77 -9.62 47.86
CA LEU A 687 9.30 -9.70 47.94
C LEU A 687 8.55 -8.39 47.65
N HIS A 688 9.19 -7.24 47.83
CA HIS A 688 8.54 -5.92 47.72
C HIS A 688 8.76 -5.22 46.38
N THR A 689 9.48 -5.82 45.43
CA THR A 689 9.86 -5.16 44.16
C THR A 689 9.81 -6.11 42.96
N GLY A 690 9.43 -5.59 41.79
CA GLY A 690 9.42 -6.34 40.54
C GLY A 690 8.50 -7.57 40.59
N ASP A 691 8.83 -8.59 39.80
CA ASP A 691 7.97 -9.75 39.58
C ASP A 691 7.81 -10.63 40.82
N MET A 692 8.75 -10.61 41.77
CA MET A 692 8.56 -11.26 43.09
C MET A 692 7.39 -10.67 43.88
N ARG A 693 7.16 -9.36 43.76
CA ARG A 693 5.97 -8.73 44.36
C ARG A 693 4.71 -9.20 43.64
N LEU A 694 4.73 -9.21 42.31
CA LEU A 694 3.60 -9.63 41.48
C LEU A 694 3.23 -11.10 41.70
N ALA A 695 4.21 -11.99 41.83
CA ALA A 695 4.01 -13.39 42.19
C ALA A 695 3.28 -13.55 43.54
N TYR A 696 3.69 -12.78 44.56
CA TYR A 696 3.04 -12.82 45.87
C TYR A 696 1.65 -12.18 45.89
N GLU A 697 1.45 -11.09 45.14
CA GLU A 697 0.16 -10.41 44.98
C GLU A 697 -0.84 -11.26 44.18
N CYS A 698 -0.39 -11.98 43.14
CA CYS A 698 -1.18 -12.95 42.37
C CYS A 698 -1.82 -14.02 43.27
N LEU A 699 -1.05 -14.57 44.21
CA LEU A 699 -1.52 -15.56 45.20
C LEU A 699 -2.60 -15.02 46.17
N THR A 700 -2.98 -13.74 46.10
CA THR A 700 -4.13 -13.18 46.82
C THR A 700 -5.46 -13.30 46.07
N VAL A 701 -5.45 -13.67 44.78
CA VAL A 701 -6.66 -13.83 43.95
C VAL A 701 -7.40 -15.13 44.33
N ALA A 702 -6.66 -16.22 44.44
CA ALA A 702 -7.17 -17.52 44.86
C ALA A 702 -7.48 -17.58 46.38
N PRO A 703 -8.41 -18.46 46.83
CA PRO A 703 -8.57 -18.76 48.26
C PRO A 703 -7.28 -19.29 48.89
N THR A 704 -7.06 -19.02 50.18
CA THR A 704 -5.84 -19.47 50.89
C THR A 704 -5.88 -20.96 51.25
N THR A 705 -5.64 -21.81 50.25
CA THR A 705 -5.51 -23.27 50.39
C THR A 705 -4.14 -23.68 50.94
N ALA A 706 -3.92 -24.98 51.12
CA ALA A 706 -2.62 -25.53 51.49
C ALA A 706 -1.55 -25.37 50.38
N LYS A 707 -1.93 -25.45 49.09
CA LYS A 707 -0.99 -25.24 47.97
C LYS A 707 -0.56 -23.77 47.89
N VAL A 708 -1.54 -22.86 47.87
CA VAL A 708 -1.31 -21.39 47.83
C VAL A 708 -0.47 -20.93 49.02
N ARG A 709 -0.70 -21.49 50.22
CA ARG A 709 0.14 -21.18 51.39
C ARG A 709 1.58 -21.62 51.22
N LYS A 710 1.83 -22.86 50.75
CA LYS A 710 3.18 -23.36 50.49
C LYS A 710 3.94 -22.50 49.47
N GLU A 711 3.28 -22.07 48.40
CA GLU A 711 3.91 -21.19 47.42
C GLU A 711 4.25 -19.82 48.04
N ARG A 712 3.33 -19.21 48.81
CA ARG A 712 3.61 -17.96 49.54
C ARG A 712 4.77 -18.09 50.54
N ASP A 713 4.79 -19.17 51.31
CA ASP A 713 5.88 -19.49 52.23
C ASP A 713 7.22 -19.61 51.48
N PHE A 714 7.22 -20.26 50.30
CA PHE A 714 8.40 -20.42 49.45
C PHE A 714 8.91 -19.09 48.85
N ILE A 715 8.02 -18.19 48.42
CA ILE A 715 8.38 -16.83 47.98
C ILE A 715 8.98 -16.03 49.15
N GLU A 716 8.40 -16.13 50.35
CA GLU A 716 8.95 -15.50 51.56
C GLU A 716 10.32 -16.07 51.98
N ALA A 717 10.54 -17.39 51.81
CA ALA A 717 11.84 -18.02 52.02
C ALA A 717 12.88 -17.51 51.02
N THR A 718 12.51 -17.41 49.74
CA THR A 718 13.35 -16.89 48.66
C THR A 718 13.83 -15.47 48.98
N SER A 719 12.91 -14.58 49.37
CA SER A 719 13.27 -13.20 49.74
C SER A 719 14.19 -13.11 50.94
N ARG A 720 14.11 -14.06 51.89
CA ARG A 720 15.05 -14.13 53.01
C ARG A 720 16.42 -14.64 52.58
N ILE A 721 16.51 -15.69 51.76
CA ILE A 721 17.78 -16.22 51.24
C ILE A 721 18.55 -15.13 50.48
N CYS A 722 17.88 -14.42 49.56
CA CYS A 722 18.52 -13.34 48.80
C CYS A 722 18.97 -12.18 49.71
N SER A 723 18.29 -11.92 50.84
CA SER A 723 18.70 -10.89 51.80
C SER A 723 20.03 -11.17 52.52
N PHE A 724 20.47 -12.44 52.56
CA PHE A 724 21.79 -12.84 53.07
C PHE A 724 22.91 -12.76 52.02
N ASN A 725 22.64 -12.20 50.83
CA ASN A 725 23.59 -12.08 49.70
C ASN A 725 24.26 -13.41 49.32
N VAL A 726 23.52 -14.53 49.43
CA VAL A 726 24.01 -15.86 49.09
C VAL A 726 24.49 -15.91 47.65
N GLN A 727 25.70 -16.43 47.44
CA GLN A 727 26.27 -16.57 46.10
C GLN A 727 25.82 -17.87 45.43
N SER A 728 25.49 -17.77 44.14
CA SER A 728 25.37 -18.89 43.22
C SER A 728 26.74 -19.55 42.97
N ARG A 729 26.74 -20.76 42.42
CA ARG A 729 27.94 -21.48 41.97
C ARG A 729 28.74 -20.69 40.92
N SER A 730 28.11 -19.72 40.25
CA SER A 730 28.72 -18.81 39.27
C SER A 730 29.41 -17.57 39.87
N GLY A 731 29.31 -17.34 41.19
CA GLY A 731 29.87 -16.17 41.89
C GLY A 731 28.97 -14.92 41.92
N HIS A 732 27.82 -14.95 41.23
CA HIS A 732 26.80 -13.91 41.31
C HIS A 732 25.85 -14.14 42.49
N SER A 733 25.00 -13.17 42.84
CA SER A 733 23.91 -13.40 43.81
C SER A 733 22.94 -14.46 43.29
N ILE A 734 22.49 -15.37 44.16
CA ILE A 734 21.57 -16.44 43.79
C ILE A 734 20.22 -15.87 43.34
N THR A 735 19.70 -16.37 42.21
CA THR A 735 18.43 -15.90 41.64
C THR A 735 17.23 -16.73 42.12
N PRO A 736 15.98 -16.21 42.03
CA PRO A 736 14.77 -16.96 42.35
C PRO A 736 14.69 -18.30 41.61
N ILE A 737 14.90 -18.31 40.28
CA ILE A 737 14.88 -19.55 39.48
C ILE A 737 15.94 -20.56 39.94
N GLU A 738 17.16 -20.15 40.31
CA GLU A 738 18.17 -21.04 40.90
C GLU A 738 17.70 -21.62 42.24
N ILE A 739 17.07 -20.80 43.10
CA ILE A 739 16.49 -21.27 44.37
C ILE A 739 15.39 -22.31 44.11
N ARG A 740 14.47 -22.08 43.16
CA ARG A 740 13.40 -23.04 42.84
C ARG A 740 13.93 -24.36 42.29
N LEU A 741 14.93 -24.32 41.42
CA LEU A 741 15.54 -25.50 40.79
C LEU A 741 16.47 -26.32 41.72
N GLU A 742 16.97 -25.76 42.83
CA GLU A 742 17.86 -26.50 43.75
C GLU A 742 17.08 -27.64 44.48
N LYS A 743 17.41 -28.88 44.13
CA LYS A 743 16.75 -30.09 44.68
C LYS A 743 16.96 -30.25 46.19
N ASP A 744 18.19 -30.03 46.67
CA ASP A 744 18.48 -30.09 48.09
C ASP A 744 18.19 -28.74 48.76
N ARG A 745 17.02 -28.66 49.41
CA ARG A 745 16.57 -27.49 50.17
C ARG A 745 17.42 -27.24 51.43
N LEU A 746 18.09 -28.24 51.99
CA LEU A 746 19.02 -28.06 53.13
C LEU A 746 20.31 -27.34 52.68
N SER A 747 20.81 -27.61 51.47
CA SER A 747 21.99 -26.92 50.93
C SER A 747 21.83 -25.38 50.88
N LEU A 748 20.62 -24.88 50.66
CA LEU A 748 20.33 -23.44 50.67
C LEU A 748 20.57 -22.84 52.06
N ILE A 749 20.16 -23.54 53.13
CA ILE A 749 20.41 -23.13 54.51
C ILE A 749 21.92 -23.21 54.81
N ALA A 750 22.62 -24.22 54.29
CA ALA A 750 24.07 -24.34 54.44
C ALA A 750 24.80 -23.14 53.80
N ARG A 751 24.38 -22.72 52.60
CA ARG A 751 24.92 -21.54 51.92
C ARG A 751 24.60 -20.24 52.67
N VAL A 752 23.41 -20.09 53.25
CA VAL A 752 23.07 -18.95 54.12
C VAL A 752 24.02 -18.88 55.33
N LEU A 753 24.21 -20.00 56.04
CA LEU A 753 25.11 -20.07 57.20
C LEU A 753 26.58 -19.80 56.82
N ALA A 754 27.01 -20.20 55.63
CA ALA A 754 28.37 -19.93 55.13
C ALA A 754 28.56 -18.49 54.59
N SER A 755 27.48 -17.75 54.32
CA SER A 755 27.53 -16.38 53.77
C SER A 755 27.52 -15.30 54.86
N THR A 756 27.30 -15.65 56.13
CA THR A 756 27.12 -14.67 57.22
C THR A 756 27.60 -15.26 58.54
N ASP A 757 28.74 -14.77 59.04
CA ASP A 757 29.47 -15.33 60.18
C ASP A 757 28.65 -15.45 61.48
N ASP A 758 27.65 -14.59 61.71
CA ASP A 758 26.83 -14.60 62.93
C ASP A 758 25.43 -15.24 62.76
N ALA A 759 25.13 -15.77 61.57
CA ALA A 759 23.85 -16.41 61.24
C ALA A 759 23.46 -17.52 62.21
N TYR A 760 24.45 -18.25 62.77
CA TYR A 760 24.25 -19.33 63.73
C TYR A 760 23.60 -18.89 65.06
N LYS A 761 23.65 -17.58 65.39
CA LYS A 761 23.01 -17.00 66.59
C LYS A 761 21.50 -16.84 66.40
N HIS A 762 21.03 -16.74 65.16
CA HIS A 762 19.64 -16.48 64.81
C HIS A 762 18.86 -17.78 64.56
N SER A 763 18.95 -18.74 65.50
CA SER A 763 18.39 -20.10 65.32
C SER A 763 16.93 -20.11 64.87
N GLN A 764 16.10 -19.20 65.39
CA GLN A 764 14.68 -19.12 65.06
C GLN A 764 14.43 -18.74 63.59
N VAL A 765 15.28 -17.89 63.02
CA VAL A 765 15.17 -17.43 61.62
C VAL A 765 15.49 -18.56 60.66
N MET A 766 16.51 -19.37 60.96
CA MET A 766 16.91 -20.52 60.13
C MET A 766 15.90 -21.67 60.20
N ILE A 767 15.29 -21.89 61.37
CA ILE A 767 14.20 -22.86 61.54
C ILE A 767 12.94 -22.39 60.79
N GLU A 768 12.55 -21.11 60.89
CA GLU A 768 11.43 -20.58 60.12
C GLU A 768 11.70 -20.66 58.60
N LEU A 769 12.94 -20.38 58.16
CA LEU A 769 13.36 -20.51 56.77
C LEU A 769 13.26 -21.96 56.28
N ALA A 770 13.74 -22.93 57.06
CA ALA A 770 13.66 -24.35 56.74
C ALA A 770 12.21 -24.83 56.58
N ASN A 771 11.35 -24.46 57.52
CA ASN A 771 9.92 -24.79 57.48
C ASN A 771 9.25 -24.20 56.24
N LYS A 772 9.58 -22.95 55.86
CA LYS A 772 9.06 -22.30 54.64
C LYS A 772 9.61 -22.88 53.33
N LEU A 773 10.82 -23.44 53.34
CA LEU A 773 11.37 -24.25 52.23
C LEU A 773 10.77 -25.67 52.16
N GLY A 774 9.93 -26.06 53.12
CA GLY A 774 9.36 -27.41 53.20
C GLY A 774 10.34 -28.49 53.66
N VAL A 775 11.44 -28.11 54.33
CA VAL A 775 12.41 -29.06 54.89
C VAL A 775 11.77 -29.82 56.08
N PRO A 776 11.73 -31.16 56.08
CA PRO A 776 11.24 -31.93 57.21
C PRO A 776 12.30 -32.03 58.32
N GLY A 777 11.91 -31.71 59.55
CA GLY A 777 12.69 -31.98 60.76
C GLY A 777 13.67 -30.88 61.17
N ASP A 778 13.38 -30.24 62.30
CA ASP A 778 14.21 -29.18 62.91
C ASP A 778 15.63 -29.64 63.31
N ALA A 779 15.81 -30.93 63.62
CA ALA A 779 17.07 -31.47 64.14
C ALA A 779 18.26 -31.23 63.20
N ARG A 780 18.06 -31.41 61.88
CA ARG A 780 19.12 -31.24 60.87
C ARG A 780 19.63 -29.80 60.85
N VAL A 781 18.70 -28.84 60.88
CA VAL A 781 18.99 -27.40 60.91
C VAL A 781 19.68 -27.01 62.21
N TYR A 782 19.23 -27.52 63.36
CA TYR A 782 19.93 -27.31 64.63
C TYR A 782 21.33 -27.93 64.67
N GLY A 783 21.57 -29.03 63.96
CA GLY A 783 22.90 -29.60 63.74
C GLY A 783 23.81 -28.66 62.95
N MET A 784 23.36 -28.20 61.78
CA MET A 784 24.07 -27.22 60.95
C MET A 784 24.39 -25.92 61.72
N LEU A 785 23.44 -25.44 62.53
CA LEU A 785 23.61 -24.29 63.43
C LEU A 785 24.63 -24.53 64.55
N ALA A 786 24.80 -25.78 64.99
CA ALA A 786 25.78 -26.14 66.02
C ALA A 786 27.19 -26.33 65.43
N ASP A 787 27.29 -26.88 64.21
CA ASP A 787 28.53 -26.98 63.43
C ASP A 787 29.04 -25.60 62.99
N ALA A 788 28.16 -24.71 62.53
CA ALA A 788 28.52 -23.32 62.19
C ALA A 788 29.01 -22.54 63.43
N ALA A 789 28.33 -22.69 64.57
CA ALA A 789 28.77 -22.09 65.84
C ALA A 789 30.13 -22.66 66.32
N LEU A 790 30.40 -23.94 66.07
CA LEU A 790 31.70 -24.57 66.34
C LEU A 790 32.81 -24.03 65.42
N ALA A 791 32.53 -23.86 64.13
CA ALA A 791 33.47 -23.29 63.17
C ALA A 791 33.86 -21.85 63.52
N ALA A 792 32.93 -21.08 64.10
CA ALA A 792 33.15 -19.74 64.65
C ALA A 792 33.74 -19.71 66.08
N GLU A 793 34.12 -20.87 66.64
CA GLU A 793 34.65 -21.05 68.01
C GLU A 793 33.69 -20.57 69.14
N ASP A 794 32.40 -20.38 68.85
CA ASP A 794 31.34 -20.02 69.81
C ASP A 794 30.69 -21.26 70.42
N PHE A 795 31.44 -21.89 71.32
CA PHE A 795 30.97 -23.07 72.06
C PHE A 795 29.72 -22.81 72.91
N SER A 796 29.38 -21.54 73.19
CA SER A 796 28.19 -21.18 73.96
C SER A 796 26.92 -21.35 73.14
N ALA A 797 26.92 -20.83 71.90
CA ALA A 797 25.84 -21.04 70.94
C ALA A 797 25.79 -22.50 70.47
N ALA A 798 26.94 -23.13 70.24
CA ALA A 798 27.01 -24.53 69.82
C ALA A 798 26.38 -25.49 70.84
N LYS A 799 26.59 -25.26 72.15
CA LYS A 799 25.93 -25.98 73.25
C LYS A 799 24.40 -25.79 73.27
N VAL A 800 23.91 -24.59 72.97
CA VAL A 800 22.46 -24.31 72.92
C VAL A 800 21.81 -24.97 71.71
N ASN A 801 22.41 -24.82 70.53
CA ASN A 801 21.90 -25.39 69.27
C ASN A 801 21.94 -26.92 69.29
N SER A 802 23.03 -27.54 69.76
CA SER A 802 23.10 -29.00 69.93
C SER A 802 22.10 -29.52 70.98
N GLY A 803 21.82 -28.77 72.04
CA GLY A 803 20.76 -29.10 73.00
C GLY A 803 19.36 -29.12 72.36
N LYS A 804 19.06 -28.15 71.47
CA LYS A 804 17.81 -28.10 70.70
C LYS A 804 17.74 -29.24 69.67
N MET A 805 18.83 -29.50 68.93
CA MET A 805 18.96 -30.62 68.01
C MET A 805 18.59 -31.95 68.69
N ILE A 806 19.20 -32.27 69.84
CA ILE A 806 18.97 -33.52 70.57
C ILE A 806 17.51 -33.65 71.07
N ALA A 807 16.84 -32.53 71.33
CA ALA A 807 15.43 -32.50 71.71
C ALA A 807 14.47 -32.65 70.52
N ALA A 808 14.93 -32.35 69.30
CA ALA A 808 14.16 -32.42 68.05
C ALA A 808 14.41 -33.71 67.24
N VAL A 809 15.17 -34.68 67.77
CA VAL A 809 15.42 -35.97 67.09
C VAL A 809 14.15 -36.82 67.10
N GLU A 810 13.53 -37.00 65.93
CA GLU A 810 12.37 -37.85 65.73
C GLU A 810 12.68 -39.06 64.82
N THR A 811 13.51 -38.88 63.79
CA THR A 811 13.86 -39.95 62.83
C THR A 811 15.25 -40.55 63.07
N LYS A 812 15.54 -41.68 62.41
CA LYS A 812 16.88 -42.30 62.41
C LYS A 812 17.94 -41.42 61.72
N GLU A 813 17.55 -40.71 60.66
CA GLU A 813 18.42 -39.77 59.95
C GLU A 813 18.78 -38.57 60.85
N ASP A 814 17.82 -38.06 61.64
CA ASP A 814 18.08 -37.00 62.60
C ASP A 814 18.99 -37.49 63.75
N ALA A 815 18.85 -38.75 64.17
CA ALA A 815 19.74 -39.36 65.15
C ALA A 815 21.18 -39.48 64.61
N GLU A 816 21.33 -39.82 63.33
CA GLU A 816 22.63 -39.91 62.63
C GLU A 816 23.35 -38.55 62.60
N VAL A 817 22.64 -37.48 62.22
CA VAL A 817 23.18 -36.12 62.30
C VAL A 817 23.50 -35.73 63.74
N ALA A 818 22.59 -36.04 64.68
CA ALA A 818 22.71 -35.61 66.07
C ALA A 818 23.88 -36.26 66.83
N TRP A 819 24.15 -37.56 66.65
CA TRP A 819 25.29 -38.19 67.31
C TRP A 819 26.62 -37.72 66.74
N ARG A 820 26.71 -37.55 65.41
CA ARG A 820 27.92 -37.02 64.74
C ARG A 820 28.25 -35.63 65.25
N THR A 821 27.29 -34.72 65.21
CA THR A 821 27.41 -33.32 65.68
C THR A 821 27.78 -33.26 67.17
N ALA A 822 27.08 -34.01 68.02
CA ALA A 822 27.36 -34.06 69.46
C ALA A 822 28.76 -34.65 69.77
N PHE A 823 29.23 -35.62 68.98
CA PHE A 823 30.58 -36.18 69.12
C PHE A 823 31.68 -35.23 68.63
N GLN A 824 31.43 -34.47 67.56
CA GLN A 824 32.35 -33.44 67.08
C GLN A 824 32.47 -32.27 68.06
N LEU A 825 31.38 -31.87 68.71
CA LEU A 825 31.42 -30.85 69.77
C LEU A 825 32.08 -31.35 71.06
N GLY A 826 31.76 -32.58 71.48
CA GLY A 826 32.27 -33.15 72.74
C GLY A 826 33.77 -33.40 72.77
N ARG A 827 34.40 -33.63 71.61
CA ARG A 827 35.84 -33.94 71.51
C ARG A 827 36.78 -32.73 71.63
N GLN A 828 36.28 -31.52 71.37
CA GLN A 828 37.10 -30.31 71.20
C GLN A 828 37.87 -29.98 72.49
N ALA A 829 39.18 -29.81 72.37
CA ALA A 829 40.05 -29.63 73.54
C ALA A 829 40.04 -28.17 74.04
N GLU A 830 39.82 -27.24 73.12
CA GLU A 830 39.74 -25.79 73.29
C GLU A 830 38.55 -25.39 74.17
N TRP A 831 37.51 -26.22 74.23
CA TRP A 831 36.31 -25.91 75.00
C TRP A 831 36.45 -26.31 76.48
N THR A 832 36.44 -25.30 77.35
CA THR A 832 36.70 -25.46 78.79
C THR A 832 35.50 -25.94 79.62
N ASP A 833 34.27 -26.02 79.06
CA ASP A 833 33.11 -26.57 79.79
C ASP A 833 33.10 -28.11 79.68
N LEU A 834 33.97 -28.75 80.48
CA LEU A 834 34.08 -30.21 80.54
C LEU A 834 32.74 -30.90 80.91
N VAL A 835 31.87 -30.22 81.66
CA VAL A 835 30.54 -30.76 82.02
C VAL A 835 29.63 -30.81 80.79
N ALA A 836 29.66 -29.78 79.93
CA ALA A 836 28.92 -29.78 78.68
C ALA A 836 29.51 -30.76 77.65
N ARG A 837 30.84 -30.85 77.53
CA ARG A 837 31.52 -31.87 76.70
C ARG A 837 31.08 -33.28 77.06
N LEU A 838 31.12 -33.64 78.36
CA LEU A 838 30.66 -34.96 78.83
C LEU A 838 29.17 -35.21 78.56
N ARG A 839 28.31 -34.18 78.66
CA ARG A 839 26.88 -34.32 78.29
C ARG A 839 26.69 -34.56 76.79
N LEU A 840 27.41 -33.86 75.92
CA LEU A 840 27.31 -34.10 74.47
C LEU A 840 27.87 -35.48 74.08
N LEU A 841 28.96 -35.92 74.69
CA LEU A 841 29.46 -37.30 74.53
C LEU A 841 28.44 -38.35 75.02
N ALA A 842 27.63 -38.03 76.04
CA ALA A 842 26.52 -38.88 76.47
C ALA A 842 25.35 -38.93 75.50
N HIS A 843 24.99 -37.79 74.91
CA HIS A 843 23.96 -37.77 73.88
C HIS A 843 24.44 -38.45 72.59
N ALA A 844 25.72 -38.32 72.22
CA ALA A 844 26.34 -39.07 71.14
C ALA A 844 26.30 -40.58 71.42
N ALA A 845 26.77 -41.05 72.59
CA ALA A 845 26.76 -42.47 72.95
C ALA A 845 25.34 -43.08 73.09
N ARG A 846 24.31 -42.25 73.27
CA ARG A 846 22.90 -42.68 73.29
C ARG A 846 22.30 -42.81 71.88
N LEU A 847 22.78 -42.03 70.92
CA LEU A 847 22.20 -41.89 69.59
C LEU A 847 23.01 -42.56 68.48
N CYS A 848 24.26 -42.94 68.75
CA CYS A 848 25.15 -43.54 67.75
C CYS A 848 24.79 -45.00 67.40
N PRO A 849 25.08 -45.44 66.17
CA PRO A 849 25.17 -46.86 65.83
C PRO A 849 26.12 -47.62 66.77
N PRO A 850 25.89 -48.92 67.01
CA PRO A 850 26.68 -49.71 67.97
C PRO A 850 28.18 -49.70 67.64
N GLU A 851 28.53 -49.61 66.36
CA GLU A 851 29.90 -49.61 65.82
C GLU A 851 30.76 -48.46 66.38
N HIS A 852 30.21 -47.25 66.53
CA HIS A 852 30.95 -46.07 66.96
C HIS A 852 30.97 -45.85 68.49
N THR A 853 30.24 -46.68 69.25
CA THR A 853 30.11 -46.57 70.71
C THR A 853 31.48 -46.57 71.40
N MET A 854 32.41 -47.39 70.94
CA MET A 854 33.73 -47.55 71.56
C MET A 854 34.61 -46.30 71.39
N ASP A 855 34.55 -45.64 70.24
CA ASP A 855 35.31 -44.42 69.96
C ASP A 855 34.80 -43.24 70.80
N ILE A 856 33.47 -43.13 70.91
CA ILE A 856 32.82 -42.11 71.76
C ILE A 856 33.17 -42.36 73.23
N LEU A 857 33.13 -43.61 73.71
CA LEU A 857 33.50 -43.95 75.09
C LEU A 857 34.99 -43.76 75.38
N ALA A 858 35.89 -44.02 74.43
CA ALA A 858 37.31 -43.72 74.57
C ALA A 858 37.54 -42.21 74.74
N THR A 859 36.85 -41.40 73.93
CA THR A 859 36.91 -39.94 74.00
C THR A 859 36.29 -39.42 75.30
N TRP A 860 35.15 -39.99 75.75
CA TRP A 860 34.54 -39.70 77.05
C TRP A 860 35.55 -39.91 78.18
N ARG A 861 36.18 -41.09 78.26
CA ARG A 861 37.11 -41.41 79.37
C ARG A 861 38.25 -40.40 79.48
N ARG A 862 38.73 -39.85 78.36
CA ARG A 862 39.73 -38.77 78.32
C ARG A 862 39.20 -37.48 78.96
N VAL A 863 38.04 -36.99 78.50
CA VAL A 863 37.40 -35.77 79.05
C VAL A 863 36.97 -35.96 80.51
N GLU A 864 36.61 -37.18 80.91
CA GLU A 864 36.27 -37.50 82.29
C GLU A 864 37.50 -37.48 83.20
N ALA A 865 38.66 -37.94 82.72
CA ALA A 865 39.93 -37.80 83.42
C ALA A 865 40.31 -36.32 83.58
N GLU A 866 40.28 -35.54 82.49
CA GLU A 866 40.45 -34.08 82.50
C GLU A 866 39.55 -33.41 83.57
N HIS A 867 38.27 -33.81 83.63
CA HIS A 867 37.32 -33.23 84.60
C HIS A 867 37.52 -33.70 86.04
N ARG A 868 38.00 -34.93 86.26
CA ARG A 868 38.39 -35.43 87.59
C ARG A 868 39.62 -34.70 88.10
N ASP A 869 40.59 -34.41 87.24
CA ASP A 869 41.80 -33.67 87.60
C ASP A 869 41.50 -32.18 87.83
N GLU A 870 40.67 -31.51 87.03
CA GLU A 870 40.19 -30.14 87.37
C GLU A 870 39.50 -30.06 88.75
N ARG A 871 38.70 -31.07 89.11
CA ARG A 871 38.03 -31.14 90.42
C ARG A 871 39.01 -31.41 91.57
N ARG A 872 40.16 -32.02 91.26
CA ARG A 872 41.24 -32.35 92.21
C ARG A 872 42.19 -31.17 92.42
N ASP A 873 42.48 -30.43 91.35
CA ASP A 873 43.44 -29.32 91.34
C ASP A 873 42.81 -27.95 91.68
N LYS A 874 41.48 -27.81 91.65
CA LYS A 874 40.79 -26.66 92.27
C LYS A 874 41.11 -26.60 93.78
N PRO A 875 41.92 -25.63 94.25
CA PRO A 875 42.42 -25.67 95.61
C PRO A 875 41.35 -25.27 96.62
N LYS A 876 41.42 -25.86 97.82
CA LYS A 876 40.56 -25.54 98.97
C LYS A 876 40.89 -24.16 99.56
N ALA A 877 40.56 -23.09 98.85
CA ALA A 877 40.52 -21.72 99.37
C ALA A 877 39.04 -21.25 99.43
N ALA A 878 38.47 -20.80 100.55
CA ALA A 878 39.08 -20.47 101.83
C ALA A 878 38.44 -21.23 103.01
N ARG A 879 39.23 -22.05 103.71
CA ARG A 879 38.97 -22.43 105.10
C ARG A 879 39.78 -21.49 106.02
N LYS A 880 39.30 -20.26 106.21
CA LYS A 880 39.78 -19.40 107.30
C LYS A 880 38.95 -19.67 108.56
N GLU A 881 39.65 -20.18 109.56
CA GLU A 881 39.38 -20.09 111.00
C GLU A 881 37.99 -20.48 111.53
N ARG A 882 37.98 -21.60 112.29
CA ARG A 882 37.03 -21.81 113.37
C ARG A 882 37.35 -20.84 114.52
N PRO A 883 36.36 -20.19 115.13
CA PRO A 883 36.27 -20.11 116.58
C PRO A 883 35.59 -21.38 117.13
N LYS A 884 36.01 -21.80 118.32
CA LYS A 884 35.38 -22.81 119.19
C LYS A 884 35.45 -22.25 120.62
N PRO A 885 34.57 -22.65 121.55
CA PRO A 885 33.13 -22.84 121.40
C PRO A 885 32.35 -22.01 122.46
N GLY A 886 31.11 -21.63 122.16
CA GLY A 886 30.23 -20.90 123.09
C GLY A 886 28.80 -21.44 123.02
N ASN A 887 28.29 -21.95 124.13
CA ASN A 887 26.97 -22.58 124.28
C ASN A 887 26.09 -21.67 125.18
N PRO A 888 24.81 -21.99 125.42
CA PRO A 888 23.67 -21.75 124.54
C PRO A 888 22.64 -20.77 125.14
N ARG A 889 21.77 -20.19 124.30
CA ARG A 889 20.37 -19.81 124.67
C ARG A 889 19.62 -19.23 123.47
N ASP A 890 18.35 -19.64 123.35
CA ASP A 890 17.21 -18.95 122.72
C ASP A 890 17.34 -18.55 121.21
N ALA A 891 16.33 -18.64 120.34
CA ALA A 891 14.99 -19.20 120.44
C ALA A 891 14.49 -19.69 119.06
N VAL A 892 13.53 -20.62 119.12
CA VAL A 892 12.28 -20.68 118.34
C VAL A 892 11.97 -19.45 117.45
N GLY A 893 11.56 -19.65 116.19
CA GLY A 893 10.97 -18.52 115.41
C GLY A 893 10.76 -18.72 113.91
N THR A 894 9.65 -19.37 113.57
CA THR A 894 8.81 -19.24 112.36
C THR A 894 9.01 -18.07 111.37
N ALA A 895 8.97 -18.42 110.07
CA ALA A 895 8.06 -17.89 109.03
C ALA A 895 8.04 -16.40 108.57
N ILE A 896 8.14 -16.26 107.23
CA ILE A 896 7.24 -15.49 106.32
C ILE A 896 7.11 -13.95 106.51
N THR A 897 7.21 -13.22 105.37
CA THR A 897 6.79 -11.80 105.14
C THR A 897 7.49 -10.69 105.95
N SER A 898 7.55 -9.43 105.50
CA SER A 898 7.23 -8.77 104.21
C SER A 898 8.04 -7.47 104.08
N LEU A 899 7.94 -6.84 102.91
CA LEU A 899 8.32 -5.45 102.65
C LEU A 899 7.73 -4.44 103.67
N ALA A 900 8.39 -3.28 103.73
CA ALA A 900 7.91 -1.96 104.21
C ALA A 900 7.96 -1.59 105.71
N SER A 901 8.44 -0.36 105.93
CA SER A 901 8.26 0.52 107.11
C SER A 901 9.03 0.22 108.42
N ARG A 902 10.32 0.64 108.51
CA ARG A 902 10.94 1.25 109.72
C ARG A 902 12.05 2.28 109.37
N LEU A 903 11.62 3.47 108.95
CA LEU A 903 12.27 4.78 109.23
C LEU A 903 12.28 5.02 110.77
N PRO A 904 13.04 5.97 111.39
CA PRO A 904 13.29 7.35 110.89
C PRO A 904 14.60 8.11 111.33
N GLY A 905 14.87 9.26 110.66
CA GLY A 905 15.57 10.45 111.20
C GLY A 905 17.09 10.34 111.48
N VAL A 906 17.90 11.40 111.65
CA VAL A 906 17.77 12.90 111.67
C VAL A 906 19.18 13.45 111.30
N ARG A 907 19.42 14.49 110.45
CA ARG A 907 19.31 15.96 110.72
C ARG A 907 19.51 16.84 109.45
N ILE A 908 19.96 18.09 109.63
CA ILE A 908 20.02 19.32 108.78
C ILE A 908 21.33 20.08 109.23
N PRO A 909 22.09 20.91 108.45
CA PRO A 909 21.65 22.13 107.70
C PRO A 909 22.41 22.43 106.34
N ALA A 910 22.15 23.47 105.51
CA ALA A 910 21.20 24.60 105.50
C ALA A 910 20.85 25.08 104.04
N SER A 911 19.68 25.74 103.86
CA SER A 911 19.24 26.87 102.98
C SER A 911 20.04 27.40 101.74
N PRO A 912 19.45 28.23 100.82
CA PRO A 912 18.06 28.78 100.78
C PRO A 912 17.29 28.81 99.42
N ALA A 913 15.97 29.10 99.49
CA ALA A 913 15.12 29.91 98.58
C ALA A 913 14.87 29.50 97.08
N THR A 914 13.67 29.63 96.46
CA THR A 914 12.31 30.04 96.90
C THR A 914 11.22 29.64 95.88
N SER A 915 9.99 29.35 96.35
CA SER A 915 8.64 29.62 95.77
C SER A 915 8.22 29.10 94.36
N ASP A 916 6.99 28.64 94.11
CA ASP A 916 5.91 28.17 95.01
C ASP A 916 4.78 27.40 94.26
N THR A 917 3.90 26.73 95.03
CA THR A 917 2.49 26.31 94.79
C THR A 917 1.99 25.95 93.36
N ALA A 918 1.40 24.79 93.04
CA ALA A 918 0.40 23.92 93.70
C ALA A 918 -1.09 24.36 93.60
N ALA A 919 -1.92 23.60 92.83
CA ALA A 919 -3.28 23.14 93.22
C ALA A 919 -3.98 22.29 92.13
N ARG A 920 -4.43 21.07 92.51
CA ARG A 920 -5.79 20.45 92.36
C ARG A 920 -6.49 20.47 90.97
N VAL A 921 -7.25 19.46 90.51
CA VAL A 921 -8.35 18.70 91.16
C VAL A 921 -8.59 17.31 90.49
N LEU A 922 -8.72 16.28 91.33
CA LEU A 922 -9.53 15.04 91.27
C LEU A 922 -10.35 14.65 90.01
N ALA A 923 -10.17 13.40 89.53
CA ALA A 923 -11.18 12.31 89.37
C ALA A 923 -10.55 11.16 88.54
N ALA A 924 -10.28 9.96 89.07
CA ALA A 924 -11.23 8.86 89.31
C ALA A 924 -11.99 8.42 88.03
N GLY A 925 -11.85 7.19 87.49
CA GLY A 925 -10.95 6.08 87.81
C GLY A 925 -11.30 4.82 87.00
N GLY A 926 -10.54 3.73 87.16
CA GLY A 926 -11.12 2.37 87.03
C GLY A 926 -10.56 1.41 85.95
N GLN A 927 -9.59 0.58 86.37
CA GLN A 927 -9.44 -0.86 86.04
C GLN A 927 -9.26 -1.36 84.58
N ARG A 928 -8.09 -2.00 84.36
CA ARG A 928 -7.86 -3.39 83.84
C ARG A 928 -8.89 -3.95 82.83
N ALA A 929 -8.54 -4.50 81.65
CA ALA A 929 -7.49 -5.50 81.40
C ALA A 929 -7.36 -5.87 79.89
N ALA A 930 -6.30 -6.62 79.57
CA ALA A 930 -6.16 -7.57 78.44
C ALA A 930 -6.01 -7.04 76.98
N ALA A 931 -4.86 -7.41 76.40
CA ALA A 931 -4.61 -7.78 75.00
C ALA A 931 -5.10 -6.88 73.84
N THR A 932 -4.15 -6.36 73.05
CA THR A 932 -3.84 -6.92 71.71
C THR A 932 -2.58 -6.27 71.11
N LEU A 933 -1.81 -7.04 70.34
CA LEU A 933 -0.65 -6.59 69.55
C LEU A 933 -1.08 -6.44 68.09
N SER A 934 -0.85 -5.28 67.47
CA SER A 934 -0.88 -5.10 66.00
C SER A 934 -0.34 -3.73 65.58
N ARG A 935 0.69 -3.72 64.71
CA ARG A 935 0.99 -2.70 63.67
C ARG A 935 1.31 -1.24 64.09
N VAL A 936 2.04 -0.41 63.33
CA VAL A 936 3.15 -0.58 62.36
C VAL A 936 3.80 0.81 62.08
N ALA A 937 5.08 0.84 61.69
CA ALA A 937 5.81 1.89 60.94
C ALA A 937 6.07 3.31 61.50
N GLY A 938 7.21 3.85 61.01
CA GLY A 938 7.55 5.28 60.92
C GLY A 938 8.61 5.75 61.92
N ALA A 939 9.71 6.41 61.53
CA ALA A 939 10.29 6.69 60.21
C ALA A 939 11.75 7.18 60.38
N PHE A 940 12.42 7.48 59.25
CA PHE A 940 13.45 8.53 59.00
C PHE A 940 14.81 8.07 58.43
N PRO A 941 15.49 8.95 57.64
CA PRO A 941 16.16 8.52 56.42
C PRO A 941 17.63 9.00 56.33
N PHE A 942 18.34 8.61 55.28
CA PHE A 942 19.36 9.48 54.66
C PHE A 942 19.47 9.17 53.16
N GLY A 943 19.70 10.20 52.36
CA GLY A 943 19.88 10.09 50.91
C GLY A 943 21.33 10.32 50.47
N GLY A 944 21.59 10.11 49.18
CA GLY A 944 22.87 10.38 48.52
C GLY A 944 22.74 10.06 47.02
N GLY A 945 23.19 10.97 46.15
CA GLY A 945 22.92 10.90 44.71
C GLY A 945 24.15 10.62 43.82
N HIS A 946 23.84 10.41 42.54
CA HIS A 946 24.70 10.49 41.34
C HIS A 946 26.10 9.86 41.31
N ALA A 947 26.29 8.95 40.36
CA ALA A 947 27.40 9.02 39.39
C ALA A 947 26.96 8.43 38.04
N ARG A 948 27.49 8.95 36.93
CA ARG A 948 27.23 8.47 35.55
C ARG A 948 28.54 8.52 34.76
N SER A 949 28.90 7.40 34.11
CA SER A 949 29.83 7.27 32.98
C SER A 949 31.24 7.88 33.06
N ASP A 950 32.27 7.02 33.05
CA ASP A 950 33.29 7.09 31.97
C ASP A 950 33.95 5.72 31.69
N ASN A 951 34.52 5.56 30.50
CA ASN A 951 35.23 4.38 30.00
C ASN A 951 36.70 4.33 30.44
N GLY A 952 37.30 3.13 30.47
CA GLY A 952 38.75 2.98 30.59
C GLY A 952 39.21 1.55 30.87
N GLU A 953 39.89 0.93 29.90
CA GLU A 953 40.43 -0.43 30.02
C GLU A 953 41.49 -0.56 31.13
N GLN A 954 41.43 -1.61 31.96
CA GLN A 954 42.65 -2.13 32.60
C GLN A 954 42.58 -3.60 33.06
N ARG A 955 43.32 -4.44 32.32
CA ARG A 955 44.09 -5.62 32.74
C ARG A 955 43.62 -6.42 33.98
N SER A 956 42.98 -7.55 33.69
CA SER A 956 43.35 -8.88 34.23
C SER A 956 44.00 -8.94 35.62
N ARG A 957 43.20 -8.91 36.68
CA ARG A 957 43.58 -9.43 38.01
C ARG A 957 42.40 -10.15 38.65
N THR A 958 42.41 -11.47 38.51
CA THR A 958 41.52 -12.38 39.26
C THR A 958 41.87 -12.32 40.75
N PRO A 959 40.93 -12.00 41.66
CA PRO A 959 41.07 -12.36 43.06
C PRO A 959 40.85 -13.88 43.19
N ASP A 960 41.75 -14.57 43.90
CA ASP A 960 41.73 -16.03 44.04
C ASP A 960 40.70 -16.50 45.08
N VAL A 961 39.43 -16.51 44.66
CA VAL A 961 38.29 -16.99 45.47
C VAL A 961 38.44 -18.47 45.86
N SER A 962 39.34 -19.23 45.21
CA SER A 962 39.61 -20.62 45.58
C SER A 962 40.30 -20.75 46.94
N SER A 963 40.96 -19.69 47.44
CA SER A 963 41.69 -19.72 48.72
C SER A 963 40.79 -19.61 49.96
N ALA A 964 39.73 -18.79 49.91
CA ALA A 964 38.77 -18.64 51.01
C ALA A 964 37.92 -19.90 51.20
N ALA A 965 37.41 -20.49 50.10
CA ALA A 965 36.65 -21.73 50.14
C ALA A 965 37.48 -22.93 50.64
N LYS A 966 38.78 -22.98 50.32
CA LYS A 966 39.69 -24.04 50.81
C LYS A 966 40.00 -23.94 52.30
N HIS A 967 39.99 -22.75 52.89
CA HIS A 967 40.24 -22.62 54.34
C HIS A 967 39.06 -23.11 55.19
N ALA A 968 37.81 -22.88 54.78
CA ALA A 968 36.63 -23.43 55.45
C ALA A 968 36.59 -24.99 55.42
N LEU A 969 37.11 -25.61 54.36
CA LEU A 969 37.21 -27.07 54.23
C LEU A 969 38.30 -27.71 55.13
N SER A 970 39.20 -26.92 55.72
CA SER A 970 40.33 -27.44 56.52
C SER A 970 39.98 -27.78 57.98
N ARG A 971 38.81 -27.36 58.48
CA ARG A 971 38.32 -27.62 59.84
C ARG A 971 36.91 -28.22 59.86
N GLY A 972 36.77 -29.42 59.28
CA GLY A 972 35.73 -30.37 59.69
C GLY A 972 34.28 -30.09 59.27
N VAL A 973 34.03 -29.85 57.98
CA VAL A 973 32.65 -29.88 57.43
C VAL A 973 32.31 -31.31 57.01
N GLY A 974 31.45 -31.98 57.79
CA GLY A 974 31.04 -33.38 57.60
C GLY A 974 29.67 -33.59 56.95
N TRP A 975 29.23 -32.66 56.09
CA TRP A 975 27.85 -32.58 55.57
C TRP A 975 27.68 -32.99 54.09
N LEU A 976 28.73 -33.42 53.39
CA LEU A 976 28.61 -34.10 52.10
C LEU A 976 29.51 -35.34 52.02
N ILE A 977 28.85 -36.51 52.00
CA ILE A 977 29.10 -37.71 51.18
C ILE A 977 28.14 -38.79 51.71
N GLY A 978 27.22 -39.27 50.86
CA GLY A 978 26.27 -40.34 51.20
C GLY A 978 24.83 -40.12 50.73
N ASP A 979 24.62 -40.04 49.40
CA ASP A 979 23.66 -40.89 48.66
C ASP A 979 23.57 -40.44 47.19
N ASP A 980 24.59 -40.84 46.42
CA ASP A 980 24.56 -41.29 45.01
C ASP A 980 25.95 -41.91 44.68
#